data_AF-A0A0K6GBC7-F1
#
_entry.id   AF-A0A0K6GBC7-F1
#
_cell.length_a   1.000
_cell.length_b   1.000
_cell.length_c   1.000
_cell.angle_alpha   90.00
_cell.angle_beta   90.00
_cell.angle_gamma   90.00
#
_symmetry.space_group_name_H-M   'P 1'
#
loop_
_entity.id
_entity.type
_entity.pdbx_description
1 polymer ?
#
loop_
_entity_poly.entity_id
_entity_poly.type
_entity_poly.pdbx_seq_one_letter_code
_entity_poly.pdbx_strand_id
1 'polypeptide(L)'
;MHTLSLFVALGAALSATASQIHHRPDNFLTKAVPNTPLSNRTTTPQPLHERMAILDKRATGKVNIGYFVNWGIYARAFYPQSIDTSKLTHILYSFADVDASTGTVKLSDPDADQAKHYDGDSWNDVGNNLYGNFKQLYLLKQKNRSLKVLLSIGGWTYSQAGHFNFVTNPSARATFISSAITLLEDNGLDGIDIDYEYPSAGAQAQGYAALLSELRTALNSHASKKGETNPYQITAAVPAGKSNYANLLVSQMDPSLTFWNLMAYDYAGSWSTTSDDQANLYGPTNSDTDTESAVKWYTANGATTSKIVMGMPLYGRAFESTSGIRQPFNGIGPGTWEAGVYDYKALPLSGAAVFEDSSRGSSYSYDSSKKELVSYDTPNIIRQKAAYIKNKGLGGGMFWELSSDKKGADSLVTISADNIGALDTTPNHLYYPNSKFDNIKNNMGAGPGTPNTTVKPTTTQAPATTTRASSTPAATTTQAPVGGCSSLSAWRSDLAYVAGNVVSYNGHKWTAKWWNQAENPGGASEIVLLLNAFAFSSIATSQSQTLAECLQRDSTNDTIVLPNNPAFDAASYDTFNQRLLYRPAAVVYPSTVQDVQRYVRCAAAGGVAVAARSGGHSYASYDLGGRDGTLVVDLSNMTSVVVEKHGTAYVQTGNLLVDLAQKLWDQGKRSVPHGFYAYVGTGGHISFGGMGAWSRLHGLAQDRVVAAEVVLANGTLITVSQDNQPDLFWAIRGAAPSFGIVTQWIMSTLPTTSSVVTYTINYNTVLTNAQLSQIFQRWQATVASAPDEFWFGARVTRDTTLSENPILQLRGVYFGTKESFDAYTANWTTLFSPGNLISQENDWYGGMIEPLVSTGPPTRRNFFAKSLLTDAPIESTGWDDLCNYLGSTGANASVAWWFETVSYGGEITLQGADATAFAHRGALFSYQLYGYVPLNTTFPPDGIPFIDGMLEALEPNPQQAYLNYVDPTLSEDQWKQQYYGAHYSRLTKIKSAVDPNNVFRFPQSIERA
;
A
#
# COMPACT_ATOMS: atom_id res chain seq x y z
N MET A 1 -55.95 -3.63 -67.16
CA MET A 1 -56.72 -2.37 -67.34
C MET A 1 -56.10 -1.30 -66.45
N HIS A 2 -56.52 -0.04 -66.64
CA HIS A 2 -56.09 1.20 -65.96
C HIS A 2 -56.11 1.13 -64.40
N THR A 3 -55.44 1.98 -63.59
CA THR A 3 -54.77 3.30 -63.83
C THR A 3 -53.88 3.75 -62.62
N LEU A 4 -53.12 4.86 -62.77
CA LEU A 4 -52.53 5.76 -61.71
C LEU A 4 -51.41 5.15 -60.81
N SER A 5 -50.54 5.88 -60.06
CA SER A 5 -49.86 7.21 -60.15
C SER A 5 -49.06 7.46 -58.85
N LEU A 6 -47.98 8.27 -58.71
CA LEU A 6 -47.00 8.88 -59.64
C LEU A 6 -45.77 9.40 -58.81
N PHE A 7 -44.76 9.97 -59.50
CA PHE A 7 -43.55 10.74 -59.09
C PHE A 7 -42.31 9.91 -58.69
N VAL A 8 -41.24 9.80 -59.51
CA VAL A 8 -40.20 10.80 -59.95
C VAL A 8 -39.03 10.93 -58.95
N ALA A 9 -37.75 11.10 -59.31
CA ALA A 9 -36.85 10.75 -60.45
C ALA A 9 -35.41 11.24 -60.06
N LEU A 10 -34.28 11.14 -60.78
CA LEU A 10 -33.81 10.48 -62.02
C LEU A 10 -32.25 10.43 -61.97
N GLY A 11 -31.56 9.65 -62.82
CA GLY A 11 -30.24 10.06 -63.35
C GLY A 11 -29.12 9.00 -63.42
N ALA A 12 -28.24 9.10 -64.43
CA ALA A 12 -27.08 8.23 -64.62
C ALA A 12 -25.99 8.89 -65.52
N ALA A 13 -24.81 8.26 -65.56
CA ALA A 13 -23.74 8.33 -66.57
C ALA A 13 -22.80 9.57 -66.67
N LEU A 14 -21.53 9.30 -66.31
CA LEU A 14 -20.26 9.62 -67.02
C LEU A 14 -20.09 10.94 -67.80
N SER A 15 -19.12 11.74 -67.37
CA SER A 15 -18.28 12.61 -68.22
C SER A 15 -16.87 12.74 -67.59
N ALA A 16 -15.87 13.23 -68.35
CA ALA A 16 -14.46 13.20 -67.93
C ALA A 16 -13.65 14.43 -68.35
N THR A 17 -12.42 14.50 -67.83
CA THR A 17 -11.26 15.35 -68.20
C THR A 17 -11.14 16.75 -67.60
N ALA A 18 -10.05 16.96 -66.85
CA ALA A 18 -9.25 18.18 -66.79
C ALA A 18 -7.82 17.86 -66.30
N SER A 19 -6.84 17.97 -67.22
CA SER A 19 -5.44 18.45 -67.09
C SER A 19 -4.57 18.07 -65.86
N GLN A 20 -3.44 17.36 -65.99
CA GLN A 20 -2.13 17.77 -66.61
C GLN A 20 -1.39 18.90 -65.84
N ILE A 21 -0.06 18.96 -65.71
CA ILE A 21 1.09 18.05 -66.06
C ILE A 21 2.31 18.50 -65.23
N HIS A 22 3.29 17.62 -64.95
CA HIS A 22 4.73 17.93 -65.13
C HIS A 22 5.57 16.64 -65.14
N HIS A 23 6.56 16.55 -66.04
CA HIS A 23 7.37 15.35 -66.27
C HIS A 23 8.72 15.37 -65.53
N ARG A 24 9.11 14.19 -65.02
CA ARG A 24 10.34 13.40 -65.33
C ARG A 24 11.59 14.12 -65.88
N PRO A 25 12.80 13.63 -65.55
CA PRO A 25 13.39 12.62 -66.45
C PRO A 25 14.22 11.48 -65.78
N ASP A 26 14.40 10.37 -66.50
CA ASP A 26 15.11 9.16 -66.06
C ASP A 26 16.61 9.14 -66.44
N ASN A 27 17.45 10.01 -65.86
CA ASN A 27 18.88 9.97 -66.20
C ASN A 27 19.84 10.34 -65.07
N PHE A 28 20.16 9.36 -64.22
CA PHE A 28 21.44 9.28 -63.51
C PHE A 28 21.88 7.83 -63.24
N LEU A 29 22.39 7.15 -64.28
CA LEU A 29 22.98 5.80 -64.21
C LEU A 29 24.39 5.79 -64.81
N THR A 30 25.29 4.96 -64.24
CA THR A 30 26.71 4.72 -64.65
C THR A 30 27.66 5.93 -64.45
N LYS A 31 29.00 5.86 -64.29
CA LYS A 31 30.09 4.85 -64.12
C LYS A 31 31.34 5.66 -63.59
N ALA A 32 32.47 5.18 -63.06
CA ALA A 32 33.16 3.91 -62.72
C ALA A 32 34.11 4.23 -61.51
N VAL A 33 34.84 3.37 -60.76
CA VAL A 33 35.62 2.11 -60.95
C VAL A 33 36.88 2.32 -61.80
N PRO A 34 38.11 1.84 -61.42
CA PRO A 34 38.52 0.90 -60.34
C PRO A 34 39.44 1.58 -59.26
N ASN A 35 40.36 0.99 -58.45
CA ASN A 35 40.94 -0.37 -58.36
C ASN A 35 41.58 -0.73 -56.97
N THR A 36 41.82 -2.04 -56.76
CA THR A 36 42.85 -2.82 -55.98
C THR A 36 43.77 -2.23 -54.87
N PRO A 37 44.31 -3.06 -53.93
CA PRO A 37 43.88 -4.42 -53.51
C PRO A 37 43.95 -4.79 -51.99
N LEU A 38 43.03 -5.69 -51.60
CA LEU A 38 43.18 -6.86 -50.70
C LEU A 38 44.05 -6.81 -49.40
N SER A 39 43.39 -7.11 -48.27
CA SER A 39 43.67 -8.38 -47.55
C SER A 39 42.41 -8.87 -46.81
N ASN A 40 42.32 -10.18 -46.52
CA ASN A 40 41.07 -10.81 -46.07
C ASN A 40 40.88 -10.81 -44.54
N ARG A 41 39.70 -10.41 -44.08
CA ARG A 41 39.01 -11.09 -42.95
C ARG A 41 37.55 -11.30 -43.30
N THR A 42 37.12 -12.56 -43.25
CA THR A 42 35.72 -12.94 -43.47
C THR A 42 34.93 -12.68 -42.20
N THR A 43 34.20 -11.56 -42.14
CA THR A 43 33.13 -11.35 -41.15
C THR A 43 31.78 -11.56 -41.81
N THR A 44 31.08 -12.60 -41.39
CA THR A 44 29.69 -12.89 -41.77
C THR A 44 28.79 -11.68 -41.49
N PRO A 45 27.79 -11.36 -42.32
CA PRO A 45 26.82 -10.31 -41.98
C PRO A 45 26.09 -10.64 -40.68
N GLN A 46 26.29 -9.81 -39.65
CA GLN A 46 25.42 -9.79 -38.47
C GLN A 46 24.04 -9.27 -38.91
N PRO A 47 22.94 -10.00 -38.67
CA PRO A 47 21.60 -9.44 -38.79
C PRO A 47 21.43 -8.32 -37.75
N LEU A 48 20.83 -7.21 -38.15
CA LEU A 48 20.39 -6.16 -37.23
C LEU A 48 19.23 -6.67 -36.37
N HIS A 49 19.56 -7.39 -35.30
CA HIS A 49 18.71 -7.43 -34.11
C HIS A 49 18.86 -6.07 -33.42
N GLU A 50 18.04 -5.11 -33.82
CA GLU A 50 17.69 -4.01 -32.91
C GLU A 50 17.16 -4.64 -31.61
N ARG A 51 17.62 -4.14 -30.47
CA ARG A 51 17.18 -4.68 -29.18
C ARG A 51 15.71 -4.36 -29.01
N MET A 52 14.85 -5.38 -29.04
CA MET A 52 13.43 -5.23 -28.71
C MET A 52 13.31 -4.52 -27.35
N ALA A 53 12.52 -3.45 -27.29
CA ALA A 53 12.29 -2.72 -26.06
C ALA A 53 11.35 -3.52 -25.14
N ILE A 54 11.93 -4.15 -24.12
CA ILE A 54 11.19 -4.99 -23.15
C ILE A 54 10.65 -4.10 -22.02
N LEU A 55 9.46 -4.41 -21.50
CA LEU A 55 9.02 -3.93 -20.19
C LEU A 55 9.68 -4.77 -19.09
N ASP A 56 10.84 -4.33 -18.58
CA ASP A 56 11.73 -5.12 -17.70
C ASP A 56 11.04 -5.69 -16.45
N LYS A 57 10.08 -4.97 -15.84
CA LYS A 57 9.24 -5.49 -14.76
C LYS A 57 7.93 -4.71 -14.60
N ARG A 58 6.83 -5.44 -14.37
CA ARG A 58 5.54 -4.91 -13.90
C ARG A 58 5.56 -4.81 -12.37
N ALA A 59 4.89 -3.80 -11.79
CA ALA A 59 4.55 -3.80 -10.37
C ALA A 59 3.68 -5.01 -9.99
N THR A 60 3.87 -5.55 -8.78
CA THR A 60 3.30 -6.84 -8.36
C THR A 60 1.86 -6.78 -7.85
N GLY A 61 1.34 -5.58 -7.56
CA GLY A 61 -0.06 -5.38 -7.18
C GLY A 61 -1.02 -5.74 -8.32
N LYS A 62 -2.23 -6.22 -7.96
CA LYS A 62 -3.30 -6.54 -8.90
C LYS A 62 -3.88 -5.28 -9.52
N VAL A 63 -4.40 -5.38 -10.74
CA VAL A 63 -5.22 -4.30 -11.30
C VAL A 63 -6.69 -4.62 -11.16
N ASN A 64 -7.46 -3.65 -10.71
CA ASN A 64 -8.89 -3.60 -10.94
C ASN A 64 -9.13 -2.46 -11.93
N ILE A 65 -9.65 -2.79 -13.11
CA ILE A 65 -9.75 -1.91 -14.26
C ILE A 65 -11.23 -1.69 -14.60
N GLY A 66 -11.61 -0.46 -14.92
CA GLY A 66 -12.94 -0.14 -15.42
C GLY A 66 -12.90 0.66 -16.72
N TYR A 67 -13.69 0.26 -17.71
CA TYR A 67 -13.92 1.07 -18.89
C TYR A 67 -14.88 2.23 -18.57
N PHE A 68 -14.51 3.44 -18.99
CA PHE A 68 -15.36 4.63 -18.96
C PHE A 68 -15.63 5.07 -20.39
N VAL A 69 -16.89 5.02 -20.82
CA VAL A 69 -17.31 5.42 -22.17
C VAL A 69 -17.64 6.91 -22.20
N ASN A 70 -17.09 7.65 -23.17
CA ASN A 70 -17.21 9.10 -23.24
C ASN A 70 -18.67 9.57 -23.42
N TRP A 71 -19.47 8.81 -24.18
CA TRP A 71 -20.91 9.03 -24.33
C TRP A 71 -21.74 8.71 -23.06
N GLY A 72 -21.14 8.10 -22.04
CA GLY A 72 -21.78 7.75 -20.77
C GLY A 72 -22.31 8.96 -19.99
N ILE A 73 -21.77 10.15 -20.28
CA ILE A 73 -22.13 11.43 -19.67
C ILE A 73 -23.48 11.98 -20.18
N TYR A 74 -24.01 11.45 -21.29
CA TYR A 74 -25.26 11.91 -21.89
C TYR A 74 -26.45 11.13 -21.31
N ALA A 75 -27.04 10.21 -22.10
CA ALA A 75 -28.25 9.46 -21.73
C ALA A 75 -28.07 8.56 -20.49
N ARG A 76 -26.84 8.14 -20.18
CA ARG A 76 -26.50 7.34 -18.98
C ARG A 76 -26.20 8.20 -17.75
N ALA A 77 -26.03 9.52 -17.91
CA ALA A 77 -25.73 10.50 -16.85
C ALA A 77 -24.60 10.08 -15.88
N PHE A 78 -23.61 9.33 -16.37
CA PHE A 78 -22.49 8.82 -15.59
C PHE A 78 -21.24 9.65 -15.84
N TYR A 79 -21.00 10.61 -14.97
CA TYR A 79 -19.90 11.57 -15.08
C TYR A 79 -18.62 11.04 -14.41
N PRO A 80 -17.42 11.52 -14.79
CA PRO A 80 -16.16 11.06 -14.17
C PRO A 80 -16.15 11.17 -12.64
N GLN A 81 -16.80 12.19 -12.07
CA GLN A 81 -16.92 12.40 -10.62
C GLN A 81 -17.78 11.33 -9.90
N SER A 82 -18.46 10.46 -10.65
CA SER A 82 -19.23 9.31 -10.13
C SER A 82 -18.39 8.04 -9.94
N ILE A 83 -17.13 8.04 -10.39
CA ILE A 83 -16.23 6.88 -10.33
C ILE A 83 -15.69 6.73 -8.90
N ASP A 84 -15.88 5.55 -8.28
CA ASP A 84 -15.17 5.20 -7.05
C ASP A 84 -13.71 4.85 -7.36
N THR A 85 -12.84 5.85 -7.23
CA THR A 85 -11.41 5.70 -7.46
C THR A 85 -10.69 4.95 -6.35
N SER A 86 -11.34 4.62 -5.22
CA SER A 86 -10.74 3.77 -4.18
C SER A 86 -10.72 2.28 -4.56
N LYS A 87 -11.58 1.88 -5.50
CA LYS A 87 -11.72 0.49 -5.98
C LYS A 87 -11.13 0.28 -7.38
N LEU A 88 -10.55 1.31 -8.00
CA LEU A 88 -9.96 1.24 -9.34
C LEU A 88 -8.49 1.65 -9.34
N THR A 89 -7.71 0.89 -10.10
CA THR A 89 -6.30 1.16 -10.39
C THR A 89 -6.11 1.82 -11.75
N HIS A 90 -6.97 1.48 -12.71
CA HIS A 90 -6.89 1.96 -14.09
C HIS A 90 -8.30 2.27 -14.60
N ILE A 91 -8.44 3.38 -15.31
CA ILE A 91 -9.59 3.71 -16.15
C ILE A 91 -9.13 3.59 -17.60
N LEU A 92 -9.88 2.83 -18.38
CA LEU A 92 -9.70 2.73 -19.83
C LEU A 92 -10.76 3.62 -20.48
N TYR A 93 -10.31 4.67 -21.16
CA TYR A 93 -11.19 5.72 -21.68
C TYR A 93 -11.58 5.44 -23.12
N SER A 94 -12.87 5.16 -23.33
CA SER A 94 -13.43 4.68 -24.58
C SER A 94 -14.22 5.77 -25.31
N PHE A 95 -13.96 6.09 -26.58
CA PHE A 95 -12.91 5.57 -27.46
C PHE A 95 -12.31 6.67 -28.34
N ALA A 96 -11.07 6.48 -28.79
CA ALA A 96 -10.55 7.14 -29.98
C ALA A 96 -10.73 6.24 -31.21
N ASP A 97 -10.93 6.88 -32.37
CA ASP A 97 -11.00 6.24 -33.69
C ASP A 97 -9.67 6.42 -34.43
N VAL A 98 -9.46 5.65 -35.50
CA VAL A 98 -8.27 5.70 -36.36
C VAL A 98 -8.68 5.93 -37.80
N ASP A 99 -7.98 6.82 -38.50
CA ASP A 99 -8.08 6.90 -39.96
C ASP A 99 -7.42 5.68 -40.62
N ALA A 100 -8.23 4.85 -41.29
CA ALA A 100 -7.83 3.60 -41.93
C ALA A 100 -6.69 3.72 -42.96
N SER A 101 -6.48 4.92 -43.53
CA SER A 101 -5.55 5.15 -44.65
C SER A 101 -4.21 5.73 -44.19
N THR A 102 -4.23 6.58 -43.17
CA THR A 102 -3.06 7.29 -42.64
C THR A 102 -2.56 6.74 -41.31
N GLY A 103 -3.39 5.99 -40.58
CA GLY A 103 -3.15 5.57 -39.20
C GLY A 103 -3.38 6.68 -38.16
N THR A 104 -3.88 7.85 -38.55
CA THR A 104 -4.04 8.99 -37.63
C THR A 104 -5.10 8.71 -36.56
N VAL A 105 -4.72 8.77 -35.28
CA VAL A 105 -5.62 8.65 -34.13
C VAL A 105 -6.35 9.96 -33.90
N LYS A 106 -7.67 9.89 -33.66
CA LYS A 106 -8.54 11.05 -33.40
C LYS A 106 -9.55 10.73 -32.29
N LEU A 107 -9.92 11.74 -31.52
CA LEU A 107 -10.98 11.63 -30.51
C LEU A 107 -12.36 11.46 -31.19
N SER A 108 -13.23 10.62 -30.62
CA SER A 108 -14.56 10.34 -31.19
C SER A 108 -15.60 11.40 -30.82
N ASP A 109 -15.50 12.00 -29.63
CA ASP A 109 -16.37 13.08 -29.18
C ASP A 109 -15.54 14.18 -28.48
N PRO A 110 -14.95 15.12 -29.23
CA PRO A 110 -14.20 16.24 -28.66
C PRO A 110 -14.99 17.13 -27.69
N ASP A 111 -16.32 17.14 -27.70
CA ASP A 111 -17.12 17.90 -26.72
C ASP A 111 -17.07 17.20 -25.36
N ALA A 112 -17.46 15.91 -25.32
CA ALA A 112 -17.32 15.08 -24.13
C ALA A 112 -15.87 15.01 -23.63
N ASP A 113 -14.93 14.82 -24.54
CA ASP A 113 -13.53 14.53 -24.25
C ASP A 113 -12.78 15.77 -23.74
N GLN A 114 -12.93 16.93 -24.40
CA GLN A 114 -12.06 18.11 -24.21
C GLN A 114 -12.75 19.45 -23.93
N ALA A 115 -14.03 19.65 -24.29
CA ALA A 115 -14.66 20.99 -24.24
C ALA A 115 -15.72 21.18 -23.15
N LYS A 116 -16.47 20.12 -22.81
CA LYS A 116 -17.58 20.16 -21.85
C LYS A 116 -17.11 20.64 -20.47
N HIS A 117 -17.69 21.74 -20.00
CA HIS A 117 -17.48 22.23 -18.64
C HIS A 117 -18.33 21.44 -17.64
N TYR A 118 -17.76 21.21 -16.46
CA TYR A 118 -18.39 20.55 -15.31
C TYR A 118 -18.48 21.49 -14.10
N ASP A 119 -19.21 21.09 -13.06
CA ASP A 119 -19.30 21.85 -11.82
C ASP A 119 -17.90 22.05 -11.20
N GLY A 120 -17.53 23.32 -11.01
CA GLY A 120 -16.19 23.74 -10.57
C GLY A 120 -15.27 24.22 -11.69
N ASP A 121 -15.63 24.03 -12.98
CA ASP A 121 -14.93 24.66 -14.10
C ASP A 121 -15.29 26.15 -14.24
N SER A 122 -14.27 26.98 -14.46
CA SER A 122 -14.43 28.43 -14.57
C SER A 122 -14.54 28.86 -16.04
N TRP A 123 -15.68 29.43 -16.38
CA TRP A 123 -15.96 30.04 -17.69
C TRP A 123 -15.12 31.28 -18.02
N ASN A 124 -14.23 31.70 -17.11
CA ASN A 124 -13.32 32.84 -17.26
C ASN A 124 -11.83 32.42 -17.29
N ASP A 125 -11.54 31.12 -17.38
CA ASP A 125 -10.17 30.59 -17.42
C ASP A 125 -9.43 31.04 -18.69
N VAL A 126 -8.33 31.77 -18.52
CA VAL A 126 -7.52 32.33 -19.62
C VAL A 126 -6.48 31.34 -20.14
N GLY A 127 -6.17 31.41 -21.44
CA GLY A 127 -5.24 30.52 -22.13
C GLY A 127 -5.95 29.37 -22.86
N ASN A 128 -5.18 28.43 -23.41
CA ASN A 128 -5.73 27.26 -24.09
C ASN A 128 -5.90 26.12 -23.07
N ASN A 129 -7.08 25.98 -22.46
CA ASN A 129 -7.29 25.05 -21.35
C ASN A 129 -8.10 23.80 -21.76
N LEU A 130 -7.72 22.64 -21.21
CA LEU A 130 -8.47 21.40 -21.35
C LEU A 130 -9.67 21.41 -20.40
N TYR A 131 -10.83 20.97 -20.89
CA TYR A 131 -12.03 20.66 -20.13
C TYR A 131 -12.46 19.22 -20.43
N GLY A 132 -13.76 18.95 -20.46
CA GLY A 132 -14.30 17.63 -20.75
C GLY A 132 -13.91 16.59 -19.71
N ASN A 133 -14.13 15.33 -20.08
CA ASN A 133 -13.86 14.20 -19.22
C ASN A 133 -12.36 14.09 -18.90
N PHE A 134 -11.46 14.44 -19.83
CA PHE A 134 -10.01 14.35 -19.57
C PHE A 134 -9.54 15.31 -18.47
N LYS A 135 -10.05 16.56 -18.40
CA LYS A 135 -9.75 17.44 -17.24
C LYS A 135 -10.21 16.81 -15.93
N GLN A 136 -11.43 16.27 -15.89
CA GLN A 136 -12.00 15.69 -14.68
C GLN A 136 -11.30 14.40 -14.25
N LEU A 137 -10.89 13.55 -15.21
CA LEU A 137 -10.06 12.36 -14.97
C LEU A 137 -8.64 12.73 -14.51
N TYR A 138 -8.06 13.83 -15.02
CA TYR A 138 -6.79 14.36 -14.52
C TYR A 138 -6.90 14.88 -13.08
N LEU A 139 -7.99 15.55 -12.73
CA LEU A 139 -8.28 15.96 -11.34
C LEU A 139 -8.47 14.74 -10.41
N LEU A 140 -8.98 13.61 -10.91
CA LEU A 140 -9.02 12.34 -10.16
C LEU A 140 -7.63 11.71 -10.02
N LYS A 141 -6.78 11.75 -11.07
CA LYS A 141 -5.37 11.35 -11.01
C LYS A 141 -4.55 12.15 -10.00
N GLN A 142 -4.80 13.45 -9.87
CA GLN A 142 -4.16 14.29 -8.85
C GLN A 142 -4.56 13.88 -7.43
N LYS A 143 -5.83 13.49 -7.22
CA LYS A 143 -6.38 13.07 -5.91
C LYS A 143 -5.96 11.65 -5.53
N ASN A 144 -6.06 10.69 -6.44
CA ASN A 144 -5.55 9.33 -6.26
C ASN A 144 -4.34 9.13 -7.19
N ARG A 145 -3.13 9.20 -6.62
CA ARG A 145 -1.88 9.01 -7.38
C ARG A 145 -1.68 7.58 -7.90
N SER A 146 -2.41 6.58 -7.38
CA SER A 146 -2.35 5.19 -7.84
C SER A 146 -3.26 4.93 -9.05
N LEU A 147 -4.27 5.79 -9.27
CA LEU A 147 -5.20 5.71 -10.39
C LEU A 147 -4.53 6.15 -11.70
N LYS A 148 -4.60 5.33 -12.74
CA LYS A 148 -4.04 5.61 -14.06
C LYS A 148 -5.14 5.70 -15.11
N VAL A 149 -4.97 6.52 -16.14
CA VAL A 149 -5.96 6.72 -17.21
C VAL A 149 -5.28 6.49 -18.56
N LEU A 150 -5.75 5.49 -19.31
CA LEU A 150 -5.26 5.17 -20.65
C LEU A 150 -6.35 5.52 -21.67
N LEU A 151 -5.96 5.96 -22.86
CA LEU A 151 -6.88 6.11 -24.00
C LEU A 151 -7.02 4.76 -24.71
N SER A 152 -8.24 4.23 -24.78
CA SER A 152 -8.58 3.09 -25.60
C SER A 152 -8.83 3.55 -27.04
N ILE A 153 -8.01 3.05 -27.96
CA ILE A 153 -8.09 3.34 -29.39
C ILE A 153 -8.65 2.10 -30.09
N GLY A 154 -9.80 2.26 -30.75
CA GLY A 154 -10.54 1.16 -31.37
C GLY A 154 -11.84 0.83 -30.64
N GLY A 155 -11.97 -0.41 -30.15
CA GLY A 155 -13.23 -1.00 -29.70
C GLY A 155 -14.02 -1.59 -30.87
N TRP A 156 -15.07 -2.35 -30.57
CA TRP A 156 -15.92 -3.03 -31.56
C TRP A 156 -16.16 -2.22 -32.84
N THR A 157 -16.75 -1.02 -32.72
CA THR A 157 -17.12 -0.16 -33.85
C THR A 157 -15.91 0.27 -34.70
N TYR A 158 -14.86 0.79 -34.06
CA TYR A 158 -13.66 1.30 -34.74
C TYR A 158 -12.63 0.20 -35.03
N SER A 159 -13.02 -1.06 -34.87
CA SER A 159 -12.31 -2.24 -35.39
C SER A 159 -12.92 -2.77 -36.70
N GLN A 160 -14.20 -2.44 -36.97
CA GLN A 160 -14.89 -2.83 -38.20
C GLN A 160 -14.40 -2.04 -39.42
N ALA A 161 -14.97 -2.34 -40.59
CA ALA A 161 -14.79 -1.63 -41.86
C ALA A 161 -13.34 -1.42 -42.34
N GLY A 162 -12.37 -2.12 -41.73
CA GLY A 162 -10.95 -1.98 -42.05
C GLY A 162 -10.27 -0.78 -41.38
N HIS A 163 -10.81 -0.23 -40.30
CA HIS A 163 -10.20 0.90 -39.56
C HIS A 163 -8.74 0.61 -39.14
N PHE A 164 -8.41 -0.63 -38.78
CA PHE A 164 -7.03 -1.06 -38.48
C PHE A 164 -6.21 -1.55 -39.69
N ASN A 165 -6.65 -1.36 -40.94
CA ASN A 165 -5.86 -1.77 -42.13
C ASN A 165 -4.47 -1.11 -42.18
N PHE A 166 -4.33 0.07 -41.57
CA PHE A 166 -3.07 0.79 -41.45
C PHE A 166 -1.93 -0.01 -40.79
N VAL A 167 -2.21 -1.01 -39.93
CA VAL A 167 -1.14 -1.73 -39.20
C VAL A 167 -0.20 -2.49 -40.13
N THR A 168 -0.64 -2.82 -41.34
CA THR A 168 0.21 -3.46 -42.37
C THR A 168 1.23 -2.50 -43.01
N ASN A 169 1.06 -1.18 -42.83
CA ASN A 169 1.90 -0.13 -43.42
C ASN A 169 2.77 0.54 -42.34
N PRO A 170 4.11 0.36 -42.34
CA PRO A 170 5.00 0.95 -41.34
C PRO A 170 4.92 2.48 -41.22
N SER A 171 4.72 3.20 -42.34
CA SER A 171 4.59 4.66 -42.31
C SER A 171 3.29 5.09 -41.63
N ALA A 172 2.21 4.33 -41.79
CA ALA A 172 0.95 4.61 -41.13
C ALA A 172 0.98 4.22 -39.64
N ARG A 173 1.70 3.16 -39.25
CA ARG A 173 2.01 2.87 -37.84
C ARG A 173 2.81 4.00 -37.17
N ALA A 174 3.79 4.59 -37.87
CA ALA A 174 4.52 5.75 -37.35
C ALA A 174 3.60 6.98 -37.12
N THR A 175 2.65 7.24 -38.03
CA THR A 175 1.62 8.27 -37.86
C THR A 175 0.69 7.97 -36.67
N PHE A 176 0.26 6.72 -36.51
CA PHE A 176 -0.51 6.26 -35.35
C PHE A 176 0.22 6.56 -34.04
N ILE A 177 1.48 6.12 -33.93
CA ILE A 177 2.28 6.28 -32.72
C ILE A 177 2.49 7.77 -32.40
N SER A 178 2.77 8.59 -33.41
CA SER A 178 2.93 10.05 -33.25
C SER A 178 1.65 10.74 -32.76
N SER A 179 0.51 10.42 -33.37
CA SER A 179 -0.79 11.00 -32.98
C SER A 179 -1.30 10.48 -31.63
N ALA A 180 -1.09 9.19 -31.33
CA ALA A 180 -1.37 8.60 -30.02
C ALA A 180 -0.55 9.26 -28.90
N ILE A 181 0.76 9.46 -29.09
CA ILE A 181 1.62 10.14 -28.11
C ILE A 181 1.24 11.62 -27.96
N THR A 182 0.81 12.29 -29.05
CA THR A 182 0.29 13.66 -28.98
C THR A 182 -0.98 13.73 -28.13
N LEU A 183 -1.95 12.82 -28.34
CA LEU A 183 -3.16 12.76 -27.51
C LEU A 183 -2.88 12.36 -26.06
N LEU A 184 -1.89 11.49 -25.82
CA LEU A 184 -1.45 11.12 -24.47
C LEU A 184 -0.86 12.30 -23.70
N GLU A 185 -0.02 13.11 -24.37
CA GLU A 185 0.59 14.29 -23.77
C GLU A 185 -0.44 15.42 -23.58
N ASP A 186 -1.26 15.70 -24.60
CA ASP A 186 -2.31 16.73 -24.54
C ASP A 186 -3.27 16.50 -23.37
N ASN A 187 -3.80 15.28 -23.23
CA ASN A 187 -4.86 14.95 -22.28
C ASN A 187 -4.34 14.47 -20.91
N GLY A 188 -3.02 14.41 -20.72
CA GLY A 188 -2.41 14.01 -19.45
C GLY A 188 -2.64 12.55 -19.08
N LEU A 189 -2.39 11.62 -20.00
CA LEU A 189 -2.67 10.18 -19.87
C LEU A 189 -1.45 9.33 -19.49
N ASP A 190 -1.67 8.14 -18.92
CA ASP A 190 -0.64 7.22 -18.39
C ASP A 190 -0.22 6.12 -19.36
N GLY A 191 -0.86 6.05 -20.53
CA GLY A 191 -0.60 5.03 -21.53
C GLY A 191 -1.69 4.96 -22.59
N ILE A 192 -1.59 3.91 -23.41
CA ILE A 192 -2.49 3.64 -24.53
C ILE A 192 -3.01 2.21 -24.41
N ASP A 193 -4.31 2.02 -24.62
CA ASP A 193 -4.95 0.71 -24.76
C ASP A 193 -5.31 0.51 -26.24
N ILE A 194 -4.84 -0.59 -26.84
CA ILE A 194 -5.12 -0.91 -28.25
C ILE A 194 -6.22 -1.97 -28.32
N ASP A 195 -7.42 -1.53 -28.66
CA ASP A 195 -8.62 -2.35 -28.66
C ASP A 195 -8.98 -2.69 -30.13
N TYR A 196 -8.38 -3.76 -30.65
CA TYR A 196 -8.55 -4.20 -32.04
C TYR A 196 -9.28 -5.54 -32.13
N GLU A 197 -10.57 -5.48 -32.43
CA GLU A 197 -11.50 -6.61 -32.54
C GLU A 197 -11.93 -6.93 -34.01
N TYR A 198 -11.32 -7.85 -34.74
CA TYR A 198 -10.20 -8.73 -34.40
C TYR A 198 -9.20 -8.80 -35.58
N PRO A 199 -7.88 -8.83 -35.33
CA PRO A 199 -6.89 -9.02 -36.38
C PRO A 199 -7.03 -10.38 -37.07
N SER A 200 -6.85 -10.41 -38.39
CA SER A 200 -6.69 -11.65 -39.13
C SER A 200 -5.24 -12.17 -39.06
N ALA A 201 -5.06 -13.48 -39.30
CA ALA A 201 -3.74 -14.09 -39.35
C ALA A 201 -2.83 -13.52 -40.45
N GLY A 202 -1.52 -13.73 -40.31
CA GLY A 202 -0.54 -13.30 -41.30
C GLY A 202 -0.21 -11.81 -41.19
N ALA A 203 -0.39 -11.05 -42.28
CA ALA A 203 0.08 -9.67 -42.37
C ALA A 203 -0.54 -8.71 -41.33
N GLN A 204 -1.83 -8.90 -41.01
CA GLN A 204 -2.53 -8.12 -39.99
C GLN A 204 -1.97 -8.37 -38.59
N ALA A 205 -1.94 -9.64 -38.15
CA ALA A 205 -1.32 -10.04 -36.89
C ALA A 205 0.16 -9.59 -36.76
N GLN A 206 0.95 -9.71 -37.83
CA GLN A 206 2.35 -9.29 -37.83
C GLN A 206 2.50 -7.76 -37.78
N GLY A 207 1.59 -7.02 -38.42
CA GLY A 207 1.51 -5.55 -38.34
C GLY A 207 1.11 -5.06 -36.94
N TYR A 208 0.19 -5.76 -36.27
CA TYR A 208 -0.24 -5.44 -34.91
C TYR A 208 0.86 -5.73 -33.87
N ALA A 209 1.56 -6.86 -33.98
CA ALA A 209 2.74 -7.13 -33.15
C ALA A 209 3.86 -6.10 -33.35
N ALA A 210 4.10 -5.67 -34.60
CA ALA A 210 5.02 -4.58 -34.91
C ALA A 210 4.56 -3.24 -34.28
N LEU A 211 3.28 -2.89 -34.39
CA LEU A 211 2.71 -1.67 -33.80
C LEU A 211 2.98 -1.57 -32.29
N LEU A 212 2.78 -2.66 -31.54
CA LEU A 212 3.00 -2.68 -30.10
C LEU A 212 4.49 -2.51 -29.73
N SER A 213 5.41 -3.12 -30.50
CA SER A 213 6.86 -3.00 -30.31
C SER A 213 7.38 -1.59 -30.65
N GLU A 214 6.89 -1.03 -31.75
CA GLU A 214 7.21 0.34 -32.19
C GLU A 214 6.64 1.38 -31.19
N LEU A 215 5.41 1.18 -30.70
CA LEU A 215 4.79 2.02 -29.67
C LEU A 215 5.53 1.93 -28.33
N ARG A 216 5.96 0.73 -27.90
CA ARG A 216 6.80 0.55 -26.69
C ARG A 216 8.12 1.30 -26.83
N THR A 217 8.78 1.18 -27.97
CA THR A 217 10.03 1.90 -28.27
C THR A 217 9.83 3.42 -28.24
N ALA A 218 8.74 3.92 -28.83
CA ALA A 218 8.42 5.33 -28.87
C ALA A 218 8.03 5.91 -27.50
N LEU A 219 7.22 5.19 -26.70
CA LEU A 219 6.83 5.61 -25.36
C LEU A 219 8.00 5.59 -24.37
N ASN A 220 8.88 4.58 -24.44
CA ASN A 220 10.11 4.57 -23.67
C ASN A 220 11.03 5.75 -24.07
N SER A 221 11.10 6.09 -25.38
CA SER A 221 11.81 7.29 -25.86
C SER A 221 11.16 8.59 -25.36
N HIS A 222 9.83 8.67 -25.29
CA HIS A 222 9.09 9.84 -24.81
C HIS A 222 9.35 10.10 -23.32
N ALA A 223 9.21 9.06 -22.47
CA ALA A 223 9.59 9.14 -21.05
C ALA A 223 11.05 9.58 -20.89
N SER A 224 11.98 8.95 -21.61
CA SER A 224 13.42 9.28 -21.56
C SER A 224 13.71 10.75 -21.94
N LYS A 225 13.07 11.27 -22.99
CA LYS A 225 13.20 12.68 -23.41
C LYS A 225 12.67 13.67 -22.39
N LYS A 226 11.62 13.28 -21.65
CA LYS A 226 11.05 14.07 -20.54
C LYS A 226 11.79 13.87 -19.22
N GLY A 227 12.76 12.95 -19.14
CA GLY A 227 13.46 12.61 -17.90
C GLY A 227 12.63 11.77 -16.92
N GLU A 228 11.59 11.08 -17.40
CA GLU A 228 10.78 10.18 -16.58
C GLU A 228 11.33 8.75 -16.57
N THR A 229 11.43 8.15 -15.38
CA THR A 229 11.84 6.75 -15.17
C THR A 229 10.65 5.79 -15.03
N ASN A 230 9.45 6.30 -14.75
CA ASN A 230 8.23 5.48 -14.77
C ASN A 230 7.84 5.17 -16.24
N PRO A 231 7.57 3.90 -16.59
CA PRO A 231 7.20 3.54 -17.95
C PRO A 231 5.71 3.77 -18.23
N TYR A 232 5.41 4.55 -19.28
CA TYR A 232 4.07 4.64 -19.87
C TYR A 232 3.53 3.25 -20.20
N GLN A 233 2.24 3.04 -19.95
CA GLN A 233 1.62 1.73 -20.14
C GLN A 233 1.18 1.49 -21.58
N ILE A 234 1.18 0.21 -21.97
CA ILE A 234 0.48 -0.26 -23.17
C ILE A 234 -0.36 -1.46 -22.76
N THR A 235 -1.64 -1.41 -23.05
CA THR A 235 -2.55 -2.55 -22.87
C THR A 235 -3.22 -2.90 -24.20
N ALA A 236 -3.86 -4.06 -24.25
CA ALA A 236 -4.66 -4.47 -25.39
C ALA A 236 -5.89 -5.23 -24.91
N ALA A 237 -7.07 -4.82 -25.38
CA ALA A 237 -8.27 -5.66 -25.32
C ALA A 237 -8.08 -6.84 -26.28
N VAL A 238 -8.26 -8.07 -25.79
CA VAL A 238 -8.02 -9.27 -26.59
C VAL A 238 -9.11 -10.33 -26.43
N PRO A 239 -9.48 -11.03 -27.51
CA PRO A 239 -10.57 -12.01 -27.51
C PRO A 239 -10.30 -13.21 -26.60
N ALA A 240 -11.34 -13.71 -25.94
CA ALA A 240 -11.36 -15.04 -25.34
C ALA A 240 -11.98 -16.14 -26.25
N GLY A 241 -12.44 -15.78 -27.46
CA GLY A 241 -12.92 -16.72 -28.47
C GLY A 241 -11.81 -17.25 -29.40
N LYS A 242 -11.72 -18.57 -29.56
CA LYS A 242 -10.60 -19.27 -30.22
C LYS A 242 -10.34 -18.92 -31.68
N SER A 243 -11.38 -18.69 -32.47
CA SER A 243 -11.24 -18.25 -33.87
C SER A 243 -10.49 -16.92 -34.01
N ASN A 244 -10.47 -16.13 -32.94
CA ASN A 244 -9.97 -14.76 -32.94
C ASN A 244 -8.63 -14.70 -32.21
N TYR A 245 -8.49 -15.33 -31.03
CA TYR A 245 -7.19 -15.36 -30.34
C TYR A 245 -6.12 -16.14 -31.09
N ALA A 246 -6.48 -17.17 -31.85
CA ALA A 246 -5.52 -17.99 -32.62
C ALA A 246 -4.79 -17.21 -33.74
N ASN A 247 -5.24 -15.99 -34.07
CA ASN A 247 -4.55 -15.10 -35.01
C ASN A 247 -3.40 -14.31 -34.35
N LEU A 248 -3.35 -14.22 -33.01
CA LEU A 248 -2.43 -13.33 -32.30
C LEU A 248 -1.02 -13.91 -32.16
N LEU A 249 0.00 -13.07 -32.40
CA LEU A 249 1.42 -13.41 -32.22
C LEU A 249 1.86 -13.17 -30.78
N VAL A 250 1.23 -13.86 -29.83
CA VAL A 250 1.31 -13.60 -28.38
C VAL A 250 2.74 -13.41 -27.87
N SER A 251 3.67 -14.29 -28.23
CA SER A 251 5.08 -14.21 -27.82
C SER A 251 5.86 -13.01 -28.39
N GLN A 252 5.43 -12.41 -29.50
CA GLN A 252 6.00 -11.16 -30.02
C GLN A 252 5.40 -9.92 -29.34
N MET A 253 4.13 -10.02 -28.90
CA MET A 253 3.36 -8.93 -28.31
C MET A 253 3.64 -8.75 -26.81
N ASP A 254 3.79 -9.84 -26.05
CA ASP A 254 3.94 -9.81 -24.59
C ASP A 254 5.07 -8.89 -24.09
N PRO A 255 6.30 -8.91 -24.67
CA PRO A 255 7.39 -8.05 -24.20
C PRO A 255 7.07 -6.55 -24.23
N SER A 256 6.16 -6.14 -25.13
CA SER A 256 5.72 -4.76 -25.32
C SER A 256 4.58 -4.37 -24.37
N LEU A 257 3.71 -5.34 -24.04
CA LEU A 257 2.50 -5.11 -23.26
C LEU A 257 2.78 -5.04 -21.75
N THR A 258 2.06 -4.11 -21.12
CA THR A 258 1.89 -4.02 -19.67
C THR A 258 0.84 -5.03 -19.20
N PHE A 259 -0.35 -5.04 -19.82
CA PHE A 259 -1.43 -6.01 -19.57
C PHE A 259 -2.07 -6.55 -20.85
N TRP A 260 -2.59 -7.77 -20.75
CA TRP A 260 -3.54 -8.36 -21.71
C TRP A 260 -4.94 -8.27 -21.09
N ASN A 261 -5.82 -7.40 -21.61
CA ASN A 261 -7.20 -7.25 -21.13
C ASN A 261 -8.07 -8.30 -21.82
N LEU A 262 -8.10 -9.52 -21.26
CA LEU A 262 -8.79 -10.67 -21.84
C LEU A 262 -10.31 -10.52 -21.68
N MET A 263 -11.03 -10.38 -22.78
CA MET A 263 -12.49 -10.24 -22.80
C MET A 263 -13.16 -11.60 -22.57
N ALA A 264 -13.20 -12.04 -21.31
CA ALA A 264 -13.75 -13.33 -20.86
C ALA A 264 -15.27 -13.29 -20.64
N TYR A 265 -15.98 -12.73 -21.63
CA TYR A 265 -17.42 -12.57 -21.71
C TYR A 265 -17.87 -12.72 -23.17
N ASP A 266 -19.18 -12.60 -23.44
CA ASP A 266 -19.78 -12.83 -24.76
C ASP A 266 -19.48 -14.23 -25.36
N TYR A 267 -19.38 -15.25 -24.52
CA TYR A 267 -19.36 -16.66 -24.96
C TYR A 267 -20.71 -17.12 -25.54
N ALA A 268 -21.82 -16.47 -25.16
CA ALA A 268 -23.17 -16.75 -25.65
C ALA A 268 -24.00 -15.47 -25.76
N GLY A 269 -24.89 -15.40 -26.75
CA GLY A 269 -25.72 -14.23 -27.03
C GLY A 269 -26.68 -14.44 -28.20
N SER A 270 -27.08 -13.35 -28.87
CA SER A 270 -28.06 -13.37 -29.97
C SER A 270 -27.63 -14.17 -31.21
N TRP A 271 -26.33 -14.48 -31.33
CA TRP A 271 -25.72 -15.33 -32.36
C TRP A 271 -25.74 -16.83 -32.01
N SER A 272 -26.07 -17.21 -30.77
CA SER A 272 -26.13 -18.60 -30.32
C SER A 272 -27.41 -19.29 -30.80
N THR A 273 -27.40 -20.62 -30.90
CA THR A 273 -28.60 -21.43 -31.21
C THR A 273 -29.36 -21.91 -29.97
N THR A 274 -28.73 -21.81 -28.80
CA THR A 274 -29.29 -22.09 -27.48
C THR A 274 -28.87 -21.00 -26.48
N SER A 275 -29.67 -20.79 -25.44
CA SER A 275 -29.27 -20.03 -24.25
C SER A 275 -28.07 -20.73 -23.59
N ASP A 276 -27.07 -19.98 -23.12
CA ASP A 276 -25.97 -20.55 -22.32
C ASP A 276 -25.32 -19.46 -21.45
N ASP A 277 -24.29 -19.83 -20.69
CA ASP A 277 -23.49 -18.91 -19.89
C ASP A 277 -22.70 -17.95 -20.80
N GLN A 278 -22.82 -16.63 -20.59
CA GLN A 278 -22.06 -15.66 -21.40
C GLN A 278 -20.61 -15.43 -20.92
N ALA A 279 -20.27 -15.80 -19.68
CA ALA A 279 -19.01 -15.42 -19.03
C ALA A 279 -18.46 -16.49 -18.07
N ASN A 280 -18.68 -17.78 -18.36
CA ASN A 280 -18.24 -18.90 -17.50
C ASN A 280 -16.71 -19.01 -17.34
N LEU A 281 -16.28 -19.39 -16.14
CA LEU A 281 -14.88 -19.77 -15.87
C LEU A 281 -14.52 -21.08 -16.58
N TYR A 282 -15.42 -22.07 -16.56
CA TYR A 282 -15.17 -23.41 -17.07
C TYR A 282 -16.24 -23.86 -18.07
N GLY A 283 -15.81 -24.44 -19.18
CA GLY A 283 -16.65 -25.07 -20.19
C GLY A 283 -16.74 -26.59 -20.02
N PRO A 284 -17.50 -27.29 -20.87
CA PRO A 284 -17.30 -28.73 -21.08
C PRO A 284 -15.88 -29.04 -21.58
N THR A 285 -15.45 -30.30 -21.50
CA THR A 285 -14.12 -30.73 -21.97
C THR A 285 -13.90 -30.36 -23.45
N ASN A 286 -12.78 -29.68 -23.74
CA ASN A 286 -12.45 -29.13 -25.07
C ASN A 286 -13.43 -28.06 -25.58
N SER A 287 -14.04 -27.30 -24.67
CA SER A 287 -14.75 -26.07 -24.95
C SER A 287 -13.85 -25.00 -25.58
N ASP A 288 -14.42 -24.26 -26.52
CA ASP A 288 -13.80 -23.09 -27.16
C ASP A 288 -14.46 -21.77 -26.66
N THR A 289 -15.27 -21.87 -25.61
CA THR A 289 -16.18 -20.85 -25.06
C THR A 289 -16.16 -20.86 -23.52
N ASP A 290 -14.97 -20.64 -22.94
CA ASP A 290 -14.77 -20.47 -21.49
C ASP A 290 -13.44 -19.80 -21.15
N THR A 291 -13.37 -19.23 -19.94
CA THR A 291 -12.19 -18.47 -19.47
C THR A 291 -10.95 -19.35 -19.35
N GLU A 292 -11.09 -20.55 -18.80
CA GLU A 292 -9.98 -21.46 -18.50
C GLU A 292 -9.26 -21.94 -19.77
N SER A 293 -10.02 -22.26 -20.82
CA SER A 293 -9.47 -22.64 -22.12
C SER A 293 -8.72 -21.48 -22.79
N ALA A 294 -9.24 -20.26 -22.71
CA ALA A 294 -8.56 -19.06 -23.21
C ALA A 294 -7.26 -18.77 -22.44
N VAL A 295 -7.31 -18.72 -21.10
CA VAL A 295 -6.13 -18.46 -20.24
C VAL A 295 -5.04 -19.52 -20.44
N LYS A 296 -5.41 -20.80 -20.60
CA LYS A 296 -4.47 -21.88 -20.99
C LYS A 296 -3.83 -21.61 -22.35
N TRP A 297 -4.59 -21.17 -23.34
CA TRP A 297 -4.05 -20.91 -24.67
C TRP A 297 -3.07 -19.72 -24.67
N TYR A 298 -3.43 -18.58 -24.07
CA TYR A 298 -2.54 -17.41 -24.01
C TYR A 298 -1.21 -17.73 -23.32
N THR A 299 -1.27 -18.38 -22.15
CA THR A 299 -0.06 -18.77 -21.40
C THR A 299 0.80 -19.79 -22.16
N ALA A 300 0.19 -20.77 -22.83
CA ALA A 300 0.91 -21.72 -23.69
C ALA A 300 1.56 -21.09 -24.94
N ASN A 301 1.07 -19.92 -25.40
CA ASN A 301 1.61 -19.20 -26.55
C ASN A 301 2.53 -18.02 -26.16
N GLY A 302 2.94 -17.95 -24.88
CA GLY A 302 3.97 -17.03 -24.39
C GLY A 302 3.46 -15.76 -23.70
N ALA A 303 2.18 -15.68 -23.34
CA ALA A 303 1.69 -14.59 -22.48
C ALA A 303 2.21 -14.78 -21.05
N THR A 304 2.79 -13.74 -20.47
CA THR A 304 3.18 -13.70 -19.06
C THR A 304 1.90 -13.74 -18.21
N THR A 305 1.69 -14.80 -17.43
CA THR A 305 0.45 -15.04 -16.67
C THR A 305 0.03 -13.84 -15.80
N SER A 306 1.00 -13.18 -15.16
CA SER A 306 0.78 -11.99 -14.32
C SER A 306 0.51 -10.69 -15.10
N LYS A 307 0.50 -10.71 -16.43
CA LYS A 307 -0.01 -9.64 -17.30
C LYS A 307 -1.46 -9.85 -17.74
N ILE A 308 -1.99 -11.08 -17.68
CA ILE A 308 -3.37 -11.38 -18.10
C ILE A 308 -4.36 -10.82 -17.08
N VAL A 309 -5.24 -9.93 -17.50
CA VAL A 309 -6.30 -9.31 -16.70
C VAL A 309 -7.62 -9.87 -17.21
N MET A 310 -8.43 -10.46 -16.31
CA MET A 310 -9.69 -11.10 -16.68
C MET A 310 -10.82 -10.08 -16.77
N GLY A 311 -11.39 -9.91 -17.96
CA GLY A 311 -12.62 -9.16 -18.19
C GLY A 311 -13.84 -9.84 -17.58
N MET A 312 -14.74 -9.03 -17.01
CA MET A 312 -15.99 -9.45 -16.38
C MET A 312 -17.10 -8.46 -16.80
N PRO A 313 -18.29 -8.92 -17.21
CA PRO A 313 -19.32 -8.06 -17.75
C PRO A 313 -20.13 -7.36 -16.64
N LEU A 314 -20.34 -6.05 -16.77
CA LEU A 314 -21.32 -5.30 -15.96
C LEU A 314 -22.70 -5.29 -16.62
N TYR A 315 -23.03 -6.35 -17.35
CA TYR A 315 -24.28 -6.51 -18.11
C TYR A 315 -24.66 -7.99 -18.22
N GLY A 316 -25.91 -8.25 -18.58
CA GLY A 316 -26.46 -9.56 -18.86
C GLY A 316 -26.88 -9.75 -20.31
N ARG A 317 -26.64 -10.94 -20.87
CA ARG A 317 -27.13 -11.37 -22.19
C ARG A 317 -28.44 -12.16 -22.02
N ALA A 318 -29.46 -11.80 -22.78
CA ALA A 318 -30.84 -12.27 -22.58
C ALA A 318 -31.39 -13.14 -23.71
N PHE A 319 -32.30 -14.05 -23.35
CA PHE A 319 -32.89 -15.09 -24.20
C PHE A 319 -34.37 -15.29 -23.83
N GLU A 320 -35.30 -15.14 -24.78
CA GLU A 320 -36.75 -15.29 -24.58
C GLU A 320 -37.28 -16.63 -25.11
N SER A 321 -38.54 -16.95 -24.77
CA SER A 321 -39.24 -18.18 -25.16
C SER A 321 -38.54 -19.50 -24.78
N THR A 322 -37.51 -19.45 -23.95
CA THR A 322 -36.65 -20.60 -23.64
C THR A 322 -37.18 -21.42 -22.45
N SER A 323 -36.83 -22.70 -22.37
CA SER A 323 -37.21 -23.58 -21.24
C SER A 323 -36.23 -23.54 -20.06
N GLY A 324 -35.08 -22.86 -20.21
CA GLY A 324 -34.01 -22.76 -19.21
C GLY A 324 -32.65 -22.52 -19.87
N ILE A 325 -31.56 -22.70 -19.12
CA ILE A 325 -30.20 -22.62 -19.69
C ILE A 325 -29.88 -23.88 -20.53
N ARG A 326 -29.07 -23.73 -21.60
CA ARG A 326 -28.72 -24.80 -22.55
C ARG A 326 -29.93 -25.37 -23.27
N GLN A 327 -30.87 -24.50 -23.64
CA GLN A 327 -32.10 -24.82 -24.37
C GLN A 327 -32.29 -23.86 -25.56
N PRO A 328 -33.02 -24.25 -26.61
CA PRO A 328 -33.41 -23.32 -27.67
C PRO A 328 -34.15 -22.10 -27.13
N PHE A 329 -34.07 -20.98 -27.84
CA PHE A 329 -34.72 -19.71 -27.50
C PHE A 329 -35.33 -19.07 -28.76
N ASN A 330 -36.18 -18.07 -28.57
CA ASN A 330 -36.74 -17.26 -29.66
C ASN A 330 -37.11 -15.87 -29.11
N GLY A 331 -36.41 -14.84 -29.58
CA GLY A 331 -36.37 -13.51 -28.96
C GLY A 331 -35.21 -13.38 -27.96
N ILE A 332 -34.82 -12.14 -27.68
CA ILE A 332 -33.70 -11.79 -26.78
C ILE A 332 -34.07 -10.68 -25.78
N GLY A 333 -35.30 -10.17 -25.82
CA GLY A 333 -35.78 -9.09 -24.96
C GLY A 333 -35.29 -7.70 -25.39
N PRO A 334 -35.93 -6.64 -24.89
CA PRO A 334 -35.62 -5.25 -25.25
C PRO A 334 -34.30 -4.73 -24.67
N GLY A 335 -33.82 -5.32 -23.56
CA GLY A 335 -32.65 -4.84 -22.82
C GLY A 335 -32.89 -3.52 -22.07
N THR A 336 -31.82 -2.95 -21.50
CA THR A 336 -31.79 -1.61 -20.91
C THR A 336 -31.35 -0.52 -21.89
N TRP A 337 -30.59 -0.91 -22.92
CA TRP A 337 -29.88 0.01 -23.82
C TRP A 337 -29.73 -0.56 -25.24
N GLU A 338 -29.50 -1.86 -25.36
CA GLU A 338 -29.44 -2.60 -26.62
C GLU A 338 -30.28 -3.87 -26.49
N ALA A 339 -30.96 -4.29 -27.56
CA ALA A 339 -31.75 -5.52 -27.56
C ALA A 339 -30.87 -6.74 -27.19
N GLY A 340 -31.32 -7.56 -26.24
CA GLY A 340 -30.52 -8.65 -25.69
C GLY A 340 -29.51 -8.27 -24.61
N VAL A 341 -29.39 -6.99 -24.22
CA VAL A 341 -28.40 -6.51 -23.23
C VAL A 341 -29.07 -5.72 -22.09
N TYR A 342 -28.93 -6.21 -20.86
CA TYR A 342 -29.40 -5.53 -19.66
C TYR A 342 -28.22 -5.11 -18.76
N ASP A 343 -28.10 -3.84 -18.40
CA ASP A 343 -27.13 -3.34 -17.41
C ASP A 343 -27.25 -4.13 -16.09
N TYR A 344 -26.13 -4.53 -15.47
CA TYR A 344 -26.15 -5.31 -14.22
C TYR A 344 -26.93 -4.61 -13.09
N LYS A 345 -26.91 -3.28 -13.03
CA LYS A 345 -27.72 -2.49 -12.09
C LYS A 345 -29.24 -2.70 -12.19
N ALA A 346 -29.74 -3.25 -13.29
CA ALA A 346 -31.14 -3.62 -13.50
C ALA A 346 -31.45 -5.11 -13.22
N LEU A 347 -30.46 -5.93 -12.83
CA LEU A 347 -30.58 -7.38 -12.69
C LEU A 347 -30.59 -7.84 -11.21
N PRO A 348 -31.34 -8.91 -10.85
CA PRO A 348 -32.25 -9.68 -11.70
C PRO A 348 -33.54 -8.91 -12.06
N LEU A 349 -34.15 -9.26 -13.19
CA LEU A 349 -35.43 -8.69 -13.62
C LEU A 349 -36.55 -9.13 -12.68
N SER A 350 -37.55 -8.26 -12.48
CA SER A 350 -38.70 -8.55 -11.62
C SER A 350 -39.48 -9.78 -12.11
N GLY A 351 -39.62 -10.77 -11.22
CA GLY A 351 -40.20 -12.09 -11.49
C GLY A 351 -39.18 -13.21 -11.72
N ALA A 352 -37.91 -12.90 -12.01
CA ALA A 352 -36.88 -13.90 -12.26
C ALA A 352 -36.23 -14.43 -10.95
N ALA A 353 -36.04 -15.74 -10.87
CA ALA A 353 -35.22 -16.38 -9.83
C ALA A 353 -33.75 -16.44 -10.28
N VAL A 354 -32.80 -16.32 -9.35
CA VAL A 354 -31.35 -16.37 -9.63
C VAL A 354 -30.80 -17.77 -9.40
N PHE A 355 -29.93 -18.22 -10.32
CA PHE A 355 -29.28 -19.53 -10.32
C PHE A 355 -27.77 -19.35 -10.50
N GLU A 356 -26.98 -20.01 -9.66
CA GLU A 356 -25.51 -19.95 -9.70
C GLU A 356 -24.94 -21.37 -9.87
N ASP A 357 -24.02 -21.53 -10.81
CA ASP A 357 -23.27 -22.78 -11.02
C ASP A 357 -21.81 -22.58 -10.61
N SER A 358 -21.50 -22.95 -9.36
CA SER A 358 -20.14 -22.85 -8.81
C SER A 358 -19.17 -23.88 -9.39
N SER A 359 -19.64 -24.85 -10.19
CA SER A 359 -18.77 -25.76 -10.94
C SER A 359 -18.30 -25.16 -12.27
N ARG A 360 -19.11 -24.27 -12.85
CA ARG A 360 -18.80 -23.50 -14.07
C ARG A 360 -18.27 -22.09 -13.80
N GLY A 361 -18.48 -21.57 -12.58
CA GLY A 361 -18.15 -20.20 -12.20
C GLY A 361 -19.01 -19.20 -12.98
N SER A 362 -20.32 -19.46 -13.06
CA SER A 362 -21.27 -18.68 -13.86
C SER A 362 -22.65 -18.59 -13.19
N SER A 363 -23.48 -17.67 -13.69
CA SER A 363 -24.83 -17.44 -13.16
C SER A 363 -25.80 -16.93 -14.23
N TYR A 364 -27.09 -17.08 -13.92
CA TYR A 364 -28.19 -16.53 -14.69
C TYR A 364 -29.40 -16.25 -13.79
N SER A 365 -30.34 -15.43 -14.26
CA SER A 365 -31.70 -15.39 -13.73
C SER A 365 -32.70 -15.90 -14.76
N TYR A 366 -33.78 -16.53 -14.31
CA TYR A 366 -34.84 -17.05 -15.19
C TYR A 366 -36.23 -16.79 -14.60
N ASP A 367 -37.10 -16.18 -15.41
CA ASP A 367 -38.53 -16.04 -15.14
C ASP A 367 -39.29 -17.14 -15.91
N SER A 368 -39.78 -18.13 -15.18
CA SER A 368 -40.49 -19.28 -15.75
C SER A 368 -41.89 -18.93 -16.30
N SER A 369 -42.44 -17.76 -15.96
CA SER A 369 -43.72 -17.29 -16.46
C SER A 369 -43.57 -16.55 -17.80
N LYS A 370 -42.53 -15.72 -17.94
CA LYS A 370 -42.17 -15.04 -19.20
C LYS A 370 -41.38 -15.94 -20.16
N LYS A 371 -40.73 -16.99 -19.65
CA LYS A 371 -39.68 -17.77 -20.35
C LYS A 371 -38.48 -16.91 -20.77
N GLU A 372 -38.13 -15.96 -19.91
CA GLU A 372 -37.03 -15.01 -20.11
C GLU A 372 -35.84 -15.42 -19.22
N LEU A 373 -34.69 -15.67 -19.83
CA LEU A 373 -33.42 -15.96 -19.16
C LEU A 373 -32.43 -14.82 -19.41
N VAL A 374 -31.67 -14.43 -18.39
CA VAL A 374 -30.54 -13.49 -18.52
C VAL A 374 -29.31 -14.10 -17.86
N SER A 375 -28.23 -14.35 -18.61
CA SER A 375 -26.94 -14.76 -18.04
C SER A 375 -26.09 -13.53 -17.71
N TYR A 376 -25.56 -13.46 -16.49
CA TYR A 376 -24.76 -12.35 -15.96
C TYR A 376 -24.02 -12.80 -14.69
N ASP A 377 -23.02 -12.03 -14.22
CA ASP A 377 -22.30 -12.33 -12.98
C ASP A 377 -23.03 -11.81 -11.72
N THR A 378 -23.16 -12.64 -10.69
CA THR A 378 -23.60 -12.20 -9.35
C THR A 378 -22.43 -11.77 -8.46
N PRO A 379 -22.71 -11.07 -7.35
CA PRO A 379 -21.76 -10.85 -6.26
C PRO A 379 -21.00 -12.11 -5.78
N ASN A 380 -21.60 -13.30 -5.86
CA ASN A 380 -20.92 -14.54 -5.49
C ASN A 380 -20.00 -15.05 -6.60
N ILE A 381 -20.45 -15.01 -7.86
CA ILE A 381 -19.62 -15.40 -9.00
C ILE A 381 -18.40 -14.48 -9.14
N ILE A 382 -18.51 -13.17 -8.88
CA ILE A 382 -17.33 -12.29 -8.85
C ILE A 382 -16.34 -12.66 -7.74
N ARG A 383 -16.78 -13.12 -6.56
CA ARG A 383 -15.85 -13.67 -5.54
C ARG A 383 -15.15 -14.94 -6.04
N GLN A 384 -15.87 -15.81 -6.77
CA GLN A 384 -15.27 -17.01 -7.38
C GLN A 384 -14.26 -16.64 -8.48
N LYS A 385 -14.57 -15.65 -9.32
CA LYS A 385 -13.66 -15.12 -10.35
C LYS A 385 -12.45 -14.40 -9.75
N ALA A 386 -12.63 -13.65 -8.66
CA ALA A 386 -11.52 -13.07 -7.90
C ALA A 386 -10.63 -14.15 -7.26
N ALA A 387 -11.22 -15.23 -6.74
CA ALA A 387 -10.47 -16.40 -6.28
C ALA A 387 -9.76 -17.13 -7.43
N TYR A 388 -10.34 -17.20 -8.63
CA TYR A 388 -9.70 -17.72 -9.84
C TYR A 388 -8.49 -16.86 -10.24
N ILE A 389 -8.65 -15.54 -10.34
CA ILE A 389 -7.57 -14.55 -10.57
C ILE A 389 -6.42 -14.73 -9.57
N LYS A 390 -6.72 -14.93 -8.27
CA LYS A 390 -5.71 -15.26 -7.25
C LYS A 390 -5.04 -16.61 -7.49
N ASN A 391 -5.81 -17.70 -7.60
CA ASN A 391 -5.30 -19.08 -7.73
C ASN A 391 -4.50 -19.32 -9.02
N LYS A 392 -4.81 -18.59 -10.10
CA LYS A 392 -4.11 -18.66 -11.40
C LYS A 392 -2.94 -17.69 -11.53
N GLY A 393 -2.72 -16.81 -10.56
CA GLY A 393 -1.65 -15.79 -10.62
C GLY A 393 -1.89 -14.68 -11.65
N LEU A 394 -3.14 -14.48 -12.10
CA LEU A 394 -3.50 -13.49 -13.11
C LEU A 394 -3.22 -12.06 -12.62
N GLY A 395 -2.99 -11.15 -13.55
CA GLY A 395 -2.64 -9.76 -13.30
C GLY A 395 -3.75 -8.90 -12.67
N GLY A 396 -5.02 -9.30 -12.78
CA GLY A 396 -6.13 -8.52 -12.25
C GLY A 396 -7.50 -8.86 -12.83
N GLY A 397 -8.48 -7.99 -12.56
CA GLY A 397 -9.81 -7.97 -13.16
C GLY A 397 -10.08 -6.69 -13.97
N MET A 398 -10.91 -6.77 -14.99
CA MET A 398 -11.34 -5.67 -15.86
C MET A 398 -12.87 -5.69 -16.03
N PHE A 399 -13.50 -4.53 -16.18
CA PHE A 399 -14.95 -4.41 -16.29
C PHE A 399 -15.41 -3.53 -17.47
N TRP A 400 -16.33 -4.08 -18.28
CA TRP A 400 -17.08 -3.37 -19.32
C TRP A 400 -18.57 -3.25 -18.91
N GLU A 401 -19.13 -2.07 -18.64
CA GLU A 401 -18.50 -0.75 -18.43
C GLU A 401 -19.07 -0.08 -17.17
N LEU A 402 -18.33 0.87 -16.60
CA LEU A 402 -18.53 1.35 -15.22
C LEU A 402 -19.92 1.93 -14.91
N SER A 403 -20.62 2.53 -15.89
CA SER A 403 -21.95 3.11 -15.65
C SER A 403 -23.03 2.06 -15.36
N SER A 404 -22.75 0.79 -15.68
CA SER A 404 -23.70 -0.33 -15.57
C SER A 404 -23.61 -1.10 -14.24
N ASP A 405 -22.64 -0.80 -13.37
CA ASP A 405 -22.50 -1.44 -12.04
C ASP A 405 -23.55 -0.92 -11.02
N LYS A 406 -23.77 -1.71 -9.96
CA LYS A 406 -24.49 -1.28 -8.75
C LYS A 406 -23.59 -0.45 -7.84
N LYS A 407 -24.18 0.13 -6.80
CA LYS A 407 -23.48 0.87 -5.74
C LYS A 407 -23.51 0.10 -4.42
N GLY A 408 -22.51 0.32 -3.57
CA GLY A 408 -22.41 -0.33 -2.25
C GLY A 408 -22.11 -1.82 -2.34
N ALA A 409 -22.69 -2.62 -1.44
CA ALA A 409 -22.33 -4.02 -1.22
C ALA A 409 -22.54 -4.96 -2.43
N ASP A 410 -23.34 -4.57 -3.42
CA ASP A 410 -23.61 -5.34 -4.64
C ASP A 410 -22.75 -4.90 -5.85
N SER A 411 -21.87 -3.90 -5.71
CA SER A 411 -20.97 -3.44 -6.78
C SER A 411 -19.97 -4.53 -7.15
N LEU A 412 -20.01 -5.01 -8.40
CA LEU A 412 -19.08 -6.05 -8.88
C LEU A 412 -17.64 -5.52 -8.94
N VAL A 413 -17.46 -4.23 -9.28
CA VAL A 413 -16.15 -3.57 -9.29
C VAL A 413 -15.55 -3.55 -7.89
N THR A 414 -16.35 -3.20 -6.88
CA THR A 414 -15.95 -3.18 -5.47
C THR A 414 -15.63 -4.58 -4.96
N ILE A 415 -16.51 -5.56 -5.23
CA ILE A 415 -16.32 -6.95 -4.79
C ILE A 415 -15.05 -7.55 -5.41
N SER A 416 -14.76 -7.26 -6.69
CA SER A 416 -13.50 -7.67 -7.31
C SER A 416 -12.31 -7.04 -6.59
N ALA A 417 -12.26 -5.72 -6.44
CA ALA A 417 -11.17 -5.02 -5.74
C ALA A 417 -10.89 -5.63 -4.34
N ASP A 418 -11.95 -5.88 -3.57
CA ASP A 418 -11.86 -6.38 -2.20
C ASP A 418 -11.53 -7.89 -2.11
N ASN A 419 -11.52 -8.62 -3.25
CA ASN A 419 -11.27 -10.07 -3.26
C ASN A 419 -10.07 -10.50 -4.14
N ILE A 420 -9.64 -9.73 -5.15
CA ILE A 420 -8.50 -10.11 -6.03
C ILE A 420 -7.13 -10.03 -5.33
N GLY A 421 -7.05 -9.34 -4.19
CA GLY A 421 -5.81 -9.09 -3.44
C GLY A 421 -5.29 -7.66 -3.61
N ALA A 422 -4.14 -7.36 -3.00
CA ALA A 422 -3.58 -6.02 -2.94
C ALA A 422 -3.45 -5.36 -4.34
N LEU A 423 -3.99 -4.16 -4.47
CA LEU A 423 -4.05 -3.41 -5.72
C LEU A 423 -2.69 -2.77 -6.10
N ASP A 424 -2.54 -2.40 -7.36
CA ASP A 424 -1.38 -1.67 -7.89
C ASP A 424 -1.38 -0.19 -7.44
N THR A 425 -0.47 0.13 -6.51
CA THR A 425 -0.25 1.47 -5.95
C THR A 425 0.80 2.30 -6.70
N THR A 426 1.29 1.84 -7.86
CA THR A 426 2.33 2.55 -8.62
C THR A 426 1.89 3.98 -8.98
N PRO A 427 2.70 5.04 -8.74
CA PRO A 427 2.30 6.41 -9.05
C PRO A 427 2.08 6.68 -10.55
N ASN A 428 1.01 7.41 -10.85
CA ASN A 428 0.64 7.92 -12.15
C ASN A 428 1.51 9.10 -12.62
N HIS A 429 1.46 9.40 -13.91
CA HIS A 429 2.14 10.54 -14.53
C HIS A 429 1.32 11.82 -14.36
N LEU A 430 1.99 12.92 -13.98
CA LEU A 430 1.42 14.27 -13.97
C LEU A 430 2.25 15.28 -14.79
N TYR A 431 3.38 14.86 -15.39
CA TYR A 431 4.32 15.73 -16.09
C TYR A 431 4.12 15.70 -17.62
N TYR A 432 3.50 16.75 -18.15
CA TYR A 432 3.12 16.86 -19.57
C TYR A 432 3.54 18.22 -20.17
N PRO A 433 4.85 18.54 -20.16
CA PRO A 433 5.37 19.85 -20.56
C PRO A 433 5.09 20.20 -22.03
N ASN A 434 4.89 19.20 -22.90
CA ASN A 434 4.63 19.42 -24.32
C ASN A 434 3.13 19.43 -24.67
N SER A 435 2.23 19.32 -23.68
CA SER A 435 0.78 19.43 -23.90
C SER A 435 0.43 20.78 -24.53
N LYS A 436 -0.45 20.78 -25.55
CA LYS A 436 -0.99 22.04 -26.10
C LYS A 436 -1.82 22.80 -25.09
N PHE A 437 -2.35 22.13 -24.05
CA PHE A 437 -3.20 22.74 -23.04
C PHE A 437 -2.38 23.31 -21.88
N ASP A 438 -2.68 24.54 -21.47
CA ASP A 438 -1.89 25.30 -20.50
C ASP A 438 -2.16 24.84 -19.07
N ASN A 439 -3.39 24.44 -18.73
CA ASN A 439 -3.70 23.84 -17.44
C ASN A 439 -3.06 22.44 -17.25
N ILE A 440 -2.96 21.60 -18.30
CA ILE A 440 -2.24 20.32 -18.22
C ILE A 440 -0.72 20.54 -18.11
N LYS A 441 -0.16 21.41 -18.96
CA LYS A 441 1.26 21.80 -18.93
C LYS A 441 1.71 22.33 -17.56
N ASN A 442 0.84 23.07 -16.88
CA ASN A 442 1.09 23.67 -15.56
C ASN A 442 0.41 22.91 -14.40
N ASN A 443 0.09 21.61 -14.55
CA ASN A 443 -0.41 20.72 -13.50
C ASN A 443 -1.60 21.30 -12.70
N MET A 444 -2.61 21.80 -13.41
CA MET A 444 -3.79 22.51 -12.90
C MET A 444 -3.48 23.71 -11.99
N GLY A 445 -2.37 24.41 -12.26
CA GLY A 445 -1.94 25.60 -11.51
C GLY A 445 -0.97 25.31 -10.37
N ALA A 446 -0.61 24.05 -10.12
CA ALA A 446 0.44 23.67 -9.16
C ALA A 446 1.87 24.01 -9.65
N GLY A 447 2.01 24.60 -10.84
CA GLY A 447 3.26 24.89 -11.52
C GLY A 447 3.63 23.80 -12.54
N PRO A 448 4.60 24.04 -13.43
CA PRO A 448 5.12 22.99 -14.29
C PRO A 448 5.66 21.86 -13.41
N GLY A 449 5.15 20.64 -13.60
CA GLY A 449 5.61 19.48 -12.83
C GLY A 449 7.11 19.26 -13.01
N THR A 450 7.75 18.58 -12.05
CA THR A 450 9.08 18.01 -12.30
C THR A 450 8.95 16.73 -13.12
N PRO A 451 9.93 16.39 -13.97
CA PRO A 451 10.10 15.03 -14.44
C PRO A 451 9.99 14.00 -13.31
N ASN A 452 9.21 12.94 -13.51
CA ASN A 452 9.22 11.73 -12.70
C ASN A 452 10.52 10.92 -12.91
N THR A 453 11.66 11.58 -12.69
CA THR A 453 12.81 10.90 -12.06
C THR A 453 12.37 10.36 -10.70
N THR A 454 13.12 9.42 -10.11
CA THR A 454 12.84 8.92 -8.76
C THR A 454 13.12 10.02 -7.70
N VAL A 455 12.16 10.93 -7.49
CA VAL A 455 12.32 12.11 -6.63
C VAL A 455 12.38 11.71 -5.17
N LYS A 456 13.62 11.70 -4.64
CA LYS A 456 13.94 11.82 -3.21
C LYS A 456 13.22 13.07 -2.63
N PRO A 457 12.54 12.99 -1.46
CA PRO A 457 11.82 14.13 -0.89
C PRO A 457 12.72 15.36 -0.76
N THR A 458 12.29 16.48 -1.34
CA THR A 458 13.02 17.74 -1.32
C THR A 458 12.21 18.79 -0.56
N THR A 459 12.85 19.42 0.43
CA THR A 459 12.23 20.36 1.37
C THR A 459 11.90 21.70 0.71
N THR A 460 10.70 22.22 0.98
CA THR A 460 10.34 23.59 0.58
C THR A 460 11.11 24.59 1.45
N GLN A 461 11.98 25.39 0.83
CA GLN A 461 12.69 26.47 1.52
C GLN A 461 11.82 27.74 1.62
N ALA A 462 11.93 28.49 2.71
CA ALA A 462 11.16 29.70 2.94
C ALA A 462 11.71 30.92 2.14
N PRO A 463 10.89 31.95 1.83
CA PRO A 463 11.34 33.13 1.10
C PRO A 463 12.42 33.93 1.83
N ALA A 464 13.40 34.44 1.09
CA ALA A 464 14.50 35.22 1.65
C ALA A 464 14.09 36.67 1.97
N THR A 465 14.33 37.10 3.21
CA THR A 465 14.07 38.47 3.68
C THR A 465 15.02 39.48 3.04
N THR A 466 14.50 40.48 2.33
CA THR A 466 15.28 41.65 1.90
C THR A 466 15.00 42.86 2.81
N THR A 467 16.07 43.46 3.32
CA THR A 467 15.99 44.60 4.25
C THR A 467 15.84 45.93 3.50
N ARG A 468 14.85 46.73 3.89
CA ARG A 468 14.82 48.17 3.60
C ARG A 468 14.27 48.94 4.79
N ALA A 469 14.96 50.02 5.17
CA ALA A 469 14.62 50.81 6.35
C ALA A 469 13.34 51.64 6.17
N SER A 470 12.67 51.93 7.29
CA SER A 470 11.61 52.93 7.43
C SER A 470 11.84 53.74 8.70
N SER A 471 11.43 55.00 8.70
CA SER A 471 11.68 55.99 9.77
C SER A 471 10.43 56.26 10.62
N THR A 472 10.62 56.40 11.93
CA THR A 472 9.75 57.15 12.86
C THR A 472 9.67 58.64 12.45
N PRO A 473 8.73 59.48 12.97
CA PRO A 473 7.98 59.40 14.24
C PRO A 473 6.43 59.42 14.03
N ALA A 474 5.52 59.67 14.98
CA ALA A 474 5.58 60.10 16.39
C ALA A 474 4.42 59.49 17.22
N ALA A 475 4.36 59.76 18.53
CA ALA A 475 3.33 59.25 19.43
C ALA A 475 2.31 60.32 19.87
N THR A 476 1.05 59.92 20.06
CA THR A 476 0.01 60.63 20.83
C THR A 476 -0.88 59.62 21.57
N THR A 477 -1.48 60.04 22.69
CA THR A 477 -2.15 59.20 23.69
C THR A 477 -3.69 59.22 23.62
N THR A 478 -4.30 58.44 24.54
CA THR A 478 -5.65 58.53 25.14
C THR A 478 -6.88 57.87 24.50
N GLN A 479 -7.59 57.15 25.39
CA GLN A 479 -9.03 56.85 25.48
C GLN A 479 -9.71 55.82 24.58
N ALA A 480 -10.73 55.21 25.21
CA ALA A 480 -11.75 54.28 24.73
C ALA A 480 -12.90 54.28 25.79
N PRO A 481 -14.07 53.65 25.59
CA PRO A 481 -14.64 53.07 24.36
C PRO A 481 -16.11 53.49 24.08
N VAL A 482 -16.56 53.55 22.81
CA VAL A 482 -17.99 53.29 22.45
C VAL A 482 -18.11 52.68 21.04
N GLY A 483 -18.80 51.53 20.95
CA GLY A 483 -19.75 51.13 19.90
C GLY A 483 -19.38 51.09 18.39
N GLY A 484 -19.64 49.94 17.75
CA GLY A 484 -20.02 49.86 16.32
C GLY A 484 -19.27 48.81 15.48
N CYS A 485 -20.01 47.84 14.92
CA CYS A 485 -19.47 46.90 13.91
C CYS A 485 -19.58 47.45 12.46
N SER A 486 -19.42 48.77 12.28
CA SER A 486 -19.64 49.47 11.00
C SER A 486 -18.52 49.28 9.96
N SER A 487 -17.43 48.62 10.32
CA SER A 487 -16.24 48.39 9.47
C SER A 487 -16.00 46.91 9.12
N LEU A 488 -16.90 46.00 9.50
CA LEU A 488 -16.79 44.57 9.22
C LEU A 488 -17.75 44.15 8.12
N SER A 489 -17.21 43.51 7.07
CA SER A 489 -18.01 42.88 6.02
C SER A 489 -19.06 41.94 6.61
N ALA A 490 -20.27 42.03 6.09
CA ALA A 490 -21.33 41.10 6.45
C ALA A 490 -20.95 39.68 6.00
N TRP A 491 -21.24 38.68 6.84
CA TRP A 491 -21.17 37.28 6.43
C TRP A 491 -22.12 37.04 5.25
N ARG A 492 -21.68 36.23 4.28
CA ARG A 492 -22.52 35.76 3.17
C ARG A 492 -22.48 34.24 3.08
N SER A 493 -23.62 33.63 2.79
CA SER A 493 -23.77 32.19 2.64
C SER A 493 -23.06 31.60 1.42
N ASP A 494 -22.68 32.40 0.43
CA ASP A 494 -21.96 31.95 -0.77
C ASP A 494 -20.43 31.92 -0.60
N LEU A 495 -19.91 32.34 0.55
CA LEU A 495 -18.47 32.40 0.84
C LEU A 495 -18.07 31.40 1.94
N ALA A 496 -16.93 30.75 1.76
CA ALA A 496 -16.23 30.03 2.82
C ALA A 496 -15.26 30.98 3.55
N TYR A 497 -15.04 30.74 4.85
CA TYR A 497 -14.22 31.60 5.72
C TYR A 497 -13.22 30.76 6.51
N VAL A 498 -11.93 31.11 6.38
CA VAL A 498 -10.81 30.38 6.99
C VAL A 498 -10.38 31.00 8.32
N ALA A 499 -9.55 30.29 9.07
CA ALA A 499 -9.07 30.67 10.40
C ALA A 499 -8.58 32.14 10.46
N GLY A 500 -9.23 32.94 11.30
CA GLY A 500 -8.90 34.36 11.49
C GLY A 500 -9.62 35.35 10.58
N ASN A 501 -10.43 34.92 9.61
CA ASN A 501 -11.36 35.85 8.93
C ASN A 501 -12.40 36.39 9.92
N VAL A 502 -12.79 37.66 9.75
CA VAL A 502 -13.70 38.37 10.67
C VAL A 502 -14.84 39.00 9.90
N VAL A 503 -16.08 38.77 10.34
CA VAL A 503 -17.31 39.26 9.70
C VAL A 503 -18.35 39.73 10.73
N SER A 504 -19.36 40.45 10.26
CA SER A 504 -20.57 40.76 11.02
C SER A 504 -21.73 39.84 10.64
N TYR A 505 -22.44 39.28 11.64
CA TYR A 505 -23.63 38.46 11.44
C TYR A 505 -24.57 38.58 12.65
N ASN A 506 -25.87 38.79 12.40
CA ASN A 506 -26.90 39.08 13.41
C ASN A 506 -26.50 40.17 14.44
N GLY A 507 -25.79 41.20 13.98
CA GLY A 507 -25.31 42.31 14.84
C GLY A 507 -24.04 42.01 15.65
N HIS A 508 -23.56 40.76 15.66
CA HIS A 508 -22.36 40.33 16.37
C HIS A 508 -21.14 40.23 15.45
N LYS A 509 -19.95 40.46 16.02
CA LYS A 509 -18.65 40.20 15.39
C LYS A 509 -18.29 38.74 15.58
N TRP A 510 -18.02 38.03 14.49
CA TRP A 510 -17.58 36.64 14.52
C TRP A 510 -16.21 36.50 13.87
N THR A 511 -15.34 35.68 14.47
CA THR A 511 -14.05 35.26 13.89
C THR A 511 -14.16 33.79 13.49
N ALA A 512 -13.90 33.47 12.23
CA ALA A 512 -13.92 32.12 11.72
C ALA A 512 -12.77 31.29 12.31
N LYS A 513 -13.06 30.03 12.64
CA LYS A 513 -12.04 28.96 12.77
C LYS A 513 -11.96 28.20 11.44
N TRP A 514 -13.13 27.72 11.00
CA TRP A 514 -13.42 27.29 9.64
C TRP A 514 -14.94 27.34 9.48
N TRP A 515 -15.43 27.94 8.39
CA TRP A 515 -16.82 27.84 7.95
C TRP A 515 -16.86 27.55 6.46
N ASN A 516 -17.60 26.53 6.04
CA ASN A 516 -17.88 26.24 4.65
C ASN A 516 -19.02 27.14 4.11
N GLN A 517 -19.34 27.03 2.81
CA GLN A 517 -20.50 27.71 2.24
C GLN A 517 -21.79 27.28 2.96
N ALA A 518 -22.70 28.25 3.14
CA ALA A 518 -23.95 28.18 3.90
C ALA A 518 -23.85 27.94 5.44
N GLU A 519 -22.66 27.85 6.03
CA GLU A 519 -22.51 27.69 7.48
C GLU A 519 -22.63 29.04 8.23
N ASN A 520 -23.78 29.28 8.86
CA ASN A 520 -24.07 30.50 9.63
C ASN A 520 -23.12 30.65 10.85
N PRO A 521 -22.50 31.83 11.08
CA PRO A 521 -21.69 32.09 12.26
C PRO A 521 -22.51 31.91 13.55
N GLY A 522 -22.03 31.02 14.44
CA GLY A 522 -22.71 30.63 15.67
C GLY A 522 -23.67 29.44 15.54
N GLY A 523 -23.90 28.90 14.34
CA GLY A 523 -24.88 27.83 14.08
C GLY A 523 -24.54 26.43 14.63
N ALA A 524 -23.67 26.31 15.64
CA ALA A 524 -23.15 25.03 16.10
C ALA A 524 -22.96 24.90 17.64
N SER A 525 -23.72 25.62 18.47
CA SER A 525 -23.99 25.19 19.86
C SER A 525 -25.05 26.04 20.59
N GLU A 526 -26.32 25.62 20.57
CA GLU A 526 -27.21 25.65 21.75
C GLU A 526 -28.51 24.83 21.52
N ILE A 527 -29.26 24.60 22.61
CA ILE A 527 -30.52 23.83 22.77
C ILE A 527 -30.34 22.36 23.22
N VAL A 528 -30.44 22.17 24.54
CA VAL A 528 -31.05 20.98 25.15
C VAL A 528 -32.58 21.19 25.17
N LEU A 529 -33.35 20.11 25.06
CA LEU A 529 -34.79 20.14 24.74
C LEU A 529 -35.66 20.99 25.69
N LEU A 530 -36.69 21.62 25.11
CA LEU A 530 -37.95 21.91 25.79
C LEU A 530 -39.13 21.37 24.96
N LEU A 531 -39.73 20.27 25.44
CA LEU A 531 -41.02 19.75 24.99
C LEU A 531 -41.95 19.67 26.21
N ASN A 532 -43.12 20.29 26.11
CA ASN A 532 -44.18 20.30 27.13
C ASN A 532 -45.53 20.31 26.41
N ALA A 533 -46.59 19.62 26.85
CA ALA A 533 -46.73 18.55 27.84
C ALA A 533 -48.08 17.83 27.53
N PHE A 534 -48.47 16.67 28.06
CA PHE A 534 -48.02 15.83 29.19
C PHE A 534 -47.88 14.35 28.67
N ALA A 535 -47.75 13.26 29.45
CA ALA A 535 -47.89 13.04 30.89
C ALA A 535 -47.09 11.82 31.40
N PHE A 536 -46.86 11.80 32.72
CA PHE A 536 -46.33 10.71 33.56
C PHE A 536 -45.00 10.05 33.12
N SER A 537 -43.84 10.46 33.67
CA SER A 537 -43.36 10.25 35.05
C SER A 537 -42.65 8.91 35.28
N SER A 538 -41.39 8.84 34.84
CA SER A 538 -40.34 8.07 35.53
C SER A 538 -39.08 8.94 35.59
N ILE A 539 -38.50 9.11 36.78
CA ILE A 539 -37.32 9.96 36.97
C ILE A 539 -36.07 9.17 36.56
N ALA A 540 -35.35 9.64 35.54
CA ALA A 540 -34.02 9.16 35.19
C ALA A 540 -32.99 10.26 35.51
N THR A 541 -32.38 10.18 36.69
CA THR A 541 -31.27 11.06 37.07
C THR A 541 -30.04 10.79 36.21
N SER A 542 -29.51 11.82 35.54
CA SER A 542 -28.21 11.74 34.87
C SER A 542 -27.07 11.73 35.90
N GLN A 543 -26.84 10.58 36.53
CA GLN A 543 -25.63 10.35 37.31
C GLN A 543 -24.40 10.40 36.38
N SER A 544 -23.27 10.87 36.92
CA SER A 544 -21.98 10.73 36.25
C SER A 544 -21.61 9.25 36.25
N GLN A 545 -21.78 8.58 35.11
CA GLN A 545 -21.56 7.14 35.00
C GLN A 545 -20.08 6.83 35.20
N THR A 546 -19.74 5.96 36.16
CA THR A 546 -18.33 5.69 36.48
C THR A 546 -17.65 4.86 35.40
N LEU A 547 -16.30 4.85 35.38
CA LEU A 547 -15.54 3.98 34.47
C LEU A 547 -15.99 2.52 34.62
N ALA A 548 -16.14 2.04 35.86
CA ALA A 548 -16.58 0.67 36.15
C ALA A 548 -17.94 0.36 35.51
N GLU A 549 -18.94 1.21 35.72
CA GLU A 549 -20.27 1.08 35.11
C GLU A 549 -20.22 1.12 33.57
N CYS A 550 -19.37 1.98 32.98
CA CYS A 550 -19.23 2.08 31.54
C CYS A 550 -18.59 0.82 30.93
N LEU A 551 -17.51 0.31 31.54
CA LEU A 551 -16.83 -0.91 31.10
C LEU A 551 -17.78 -2.13 31.20
N GLN A 552 -18.53 -2.23 32.29
CA GLN A 552 -19.44 -3.36 32.55
C GLN A 552 -20.74 -3.31 31.72
N ARG A 553 -21.17 -2.14 31.24
CA ARG A 553 -22.40 -2.03 30.44
C ARG A 553 -22.27 -2.81 29.12
N ASP A 554 -23.33 -3.54 28.80
CA ASP A 554 -23.45 -4.35 27.59
C ASP A 554 -22.39 -5.48 27.49
N SER A 555 -21.70 -5.82 28.60
CA SER A 555 -20.78 -6.96 28.64
C SER A 555 -21.56 -8.27 28.69
N THR A 556 -21.21 -9.20 27.80
CA THR A 556 -21.87 -10.51 27.69
C THR A 556 -20.90 -11.69 27.69
N ASN A 557 -19.63 -11.48 27.37
CA ASN A 557 -18.58 -12.52 27.40
C ASN A 557 -17.18 -12.00 27.83
N ASP A 558 -17.03 -10.73 28.19
CA ASP A 558 -15.72 -10.12 28.45
C ASP A 558 -15.20 -10.33 29.88
N THR A 559 -13.89 -10.56 30.02
CA THR A 559 -13.21 -10.51 31.34
C THR A 559 -12.83 -9.06 31.68
N ILE A 560 -13.50 -8.51 32.70
CA ILE A 560 -13.25 -7.16 33.24
C ILE A 560 -12.79 -7.29 34.69
N VAL A 561 -11.58 -6.80 34.98
CA VAL A 561 -10.94 -6.91 36.30
C VAL A 561 -10.80 -5.51 36.91
N LEU A 562 -11.76 -5.18 37.78
CA LEU A 562 -11.81 -3.93 38.55
C LEU A 562 -11.04 -4.07 39.89
N PRO A 563 -10.63 -2.97 40.56
CA PRO A 563 -9.87 -3.00 41.82
C PRO A 563 -10.51 -3.73 43.02
N ASN A 564 -11.79 -4.11 42.93
CA ASN A 564 -12.52 -4.90 43.92
C ASN A 564 -12.67 -6.39 43.54
N ASN A 565 -12.17 -6.81 42.38
CA ASN A 565 -12.16 -8.21 41.93
C ASN A 565 -10.95 -8.93 42.58
N PRO A 566 -11.12 -10.14 43.18
CA PRO A 566 -10.00 -10.90 43.76
C PRO A 566 -8.85 -11.22 42.79
N ALA A 567 -9.09 -11.24 41.48
CA ALA A 567 -8.06 -11.41 40.45
C ALA A 567 -7.25 -10.14 40.14
N PHE A 568 -7.62 -8.98 40.71
CA PHE A 568 -7.06 -7.69 40.33
C PHE A 568 -5.57 -7.55 40.62
N ASP A 569 -5.10 -7.93 41.81
CA ASP A 569 -3.68 -7.78 42.16
C ASP A 569 -2.81 -8.57 41.18
N ALA A 570 -3.20 -9.83 40.89
CA ALA A 570 -2.53 -10.66 39.87
C ALA A 570 -2.53 -10.00 38.48
N ALA A 571 -3.68 -9.52 38.00
CA ALA A 571 -3.78 -8.87 36.68
C ALA A 571 -2.99 -7.54 36.61
N SER A 572 -2.91 -6.80 37.72
CA SER A 572 -2.19 -5.53 37.85
C SER A 572 -0.67 -5.70 37.88
N TYR A 573 -0.17 -6.82 38.41
CA TYR A 573 1.26 -7.13 38.48
C TYR A 573 1.75 -8.00 37.32
N ASP A 574 0.90 -8.31 36.34
CA ASP A 574 1.26 -9.14 35.19
C ASP A 574 2.06 -8.35 34.13
N THR A 575 3.31 -8.05 34.45
CA THR A 575 4.28 -7.36 33.59
C THR A 575 5.68 -7.97 33.77
N PHE A 576 6.52 -7.91 32.73
CA PHE A 576 7.85 -8.52 32.72
C PHE A 576 8.80 -7.90 33.76
N ASN A 577 8.78 -6.57 33.94
CA ASN A 577 9.64 -5.90 34.92
C ASN A 577 8.96 -5.71 36.28
N GLN A 578 9.18 -6.67 37.18
CA GLN A 578 8.69 -6.66 38.56
C GLN A 578 9.38 -5.60 39.45
N ARG A 579 10.39 -4.88 38.93
CA ARG A 579 10.93 -3.66 39.57
C ARG A 579 9.95 -2.49 39.52
N LEU A 580 9.09 -2.47 38.50
CA LEU A 580 8.17 -1.37 38.19
C LEU A 580 6.75 -1.90 38.11
N LEU A 581 6.07 -1.87 39.26
CA LEU A 581 4.66 -2.23 39.39
C LEU A 581 3.82 -0.96 39.50
N TYR A 582 2.68 -0.95 38.83
CA TYR A 582 1.70 0.14 38.84
C TYR A 582 0.32 -0.46 39.10
N ARG A 583 -0.62 0.35 39.62
CA ARG A 583 -1.99 -0.09 39.95
C ARG A 583 -3.00 0.51 38.96
N PRO A 584 -3.48 -0.25 37.95
CA PRO A 584 -4.44 0.24 36.95
C PRO A 584 -5.76 0.74 37.55
N ALA A 585 -6.50 1.55 36.81
CA ALA A 585 -7.91 1.82 37.10
C ALA A 585 -8.78 0.58 36.87
N ALA A 586 -8.43 -0.23 35.87
CA ALA A 586 -8.96 -1.57 35.58
C ALA A 586 -8.02 -2.30 34.60
N VAL A 587 -8.16 -3.62 34.50
CA VAL A 587 -7.59 -4.43 33.41
C VAL A 587 -8.75 -5.11 32.68
N VAL A 588 -8.76 -5.04 31.34
CA VAL A 588 -9.82 -5.63 30.50
C VAL A 588 -9.23 -6.47 29.39
N TYR A 589 -9.83 -7.63 29.12
CA TYR A 589 -9.34 -8.63 28.16
C TYR A 589 -10.31 -8.79 26.97
N PRO A 590 -10.36 -7.83 26.03
CA PRO A 590 -11.21 -7.89 24.83
C PRO A 590 -10.97 -9.15 24.00
N SER A 591 -12.05 -9.77 23.51
CA SER A 591 -11.99 -10.89 22.56
C SER A 591 -12.31 -10.45 21.13
N THR A 592 -12.95 -9.29 20.99
CA THR A 592 -13.34 -8.68 19.71
C THR A 592 -12.82 -7.24 19.62
N VAL A 593 -12.78 -6.68 18.41
CA VAL A 593 -12.42 -5.27 18.21
C VAL A 593 -13.49 -4.32 18.76
N GLN A 594 -14.75 -4.74 18.78
CA GLN A 594 -15.88 -3.97 19.34
C GLN A 594 -15.69 -3.74 20.86
N ASP A 595 -15.11 -4.71 21.56
CA ASP A 595 -14.76 -4.59 22.99
C ASP A 595 -13.69 -3.52 23.18
N VAL A 596 -12.61 -3.55 22.38
CA VAL A 596 -11.56 -2.50 22.36
C VAL A 596 -12.18 -1.12 22.11
N GLN A 597 -13.08 -1.01 21.12
CA GLN A 597 -13.79 0.24 20.83
C GLN A 597 -14.68 0.71 21.99
N ARG A 598 -15.32 -0.18 22.76
CA ARG A 598 -16.05 0.17 23.99
C ARG A 598 -15.09 0.70 25.06
N TYR A 599 -14.01 -0.03 25.32
CA TYR A 599 -13.08 0.27 26.41
C TYR A 599 -12.35 1.60 26.21
N VAL A 600 -11.90 1.91 24.99
CA VAL A 600 -11.31 3.21 24.68
C VAL A 600 -12.34 4.35 24.84
N ARG A 601 -13.60 4.17 24.40
CA ARG A 601 -14.66 5.18 24.61
C ARG A 601 -14.93 5.43 26.10
N CYS A 602 -14.99 4.39 26.92
CA CYS A 602 -15.22 4.53 28.36
C CYS A 602 -14.06 5.26 29.06
N ALA A 603 -12.80 4.94 28.71
CA ALA A 603 -11.65 5.66 29.25
C ALA A 603 -11.62 7.12 28.80
N ALA A 604 -11.83 7.38 27.50
CA ALA A 604 -11.85 8.73 26.94
C ALA A 604 -12.95 9.61 27.58
N ALA A 605 -14.16 9.06 27.77
CA ALA A 605 -15.26 9.75 28.45
C ALA A 605 -14.96 10.04 29.94
N GLY A 606 -14.21 9.15 30.61
CA GLY A 606 -13.75 9.36 31.99
C GLY A 606 -12.46 10.19 32.13
N GLY A 607 -11.84 10.63 31.03
CA GLY A 607 -10.52 11.29 31.04
C GLY A 607 -9.35 10.37 31.42
N VAL A 608 -9.59 9.06 31.51
CA VAL A 608 -8.64 8.04 31.98
C VAL A 608 -7.59 7.76 30.90
N ALA A 609 -6.34 7.51 31.32
CA ALA A 609 -5.28 7.13 30.39
C ALA A 609 -5.48 5.68 29.91
N VAL A 610 -5.13 5.37 28.67
CA VAL A 610 -5.19 4.00 28.13
C VAL A 610 -3.79 3.50 27.77
N ALA A 611 -3.50 2.27 28.15
CA ALA A 611 -2.34 1.50 27.69
C ALA A 611 -2.81 0.16 27.10
N ALA A 612 -2.12 -0.32 26.07
CA ALA A 612 -2.36 -1.63 25.47
C ALA A 612 -1.28 -2.62 25.91
N ARG A 613 -1.68 -3.83 26.33
CA ARG A 613 -0.78 -4.91 26.72
C ARG A 613 -0.90 -6.09 25.74
N SER A 614 0.22 -6.49 25.15
CA SER A 614 0.38 -7.81 24.49
C SER A 614 1.01 -8.78 25.50
N GLY A 615 2.13 -9.44 25.22
CA GLY A 615 2.91 -10.24 26.19
C GLY A 615 3.56 -9.49 27.37
N GLY A 616 3.09 -8.28 27.72
CA GLY A 616 3.51 -7.53 28.92
C GLY A 616 5.02 -7.32 29.09
N HIS A 617 5.76 -7.06 28.00
CA HIS A 617 7.23 -7.17 27.98
C HIS A 617 7.99 -5.82 28.04
N SER A 618 7.35 -4.73 28.48
CA SER A 618 8.01 -3.42 28.57
C SER A 618 9.11 -3.41 29.64
N TYR A 619 10.25 -2.79 29.34
CA TYR A 619 11.34 -2.65 30.31
C TYR A 619 11.04 -1.58 31.38
N ALA A 620 10.07 -0.69 31.11
CA ALA A 620 9.56 0.31 32.03
C ALA A 620 8.11 0.02 32.51
N SER A 621 7.58 -1.18 32.24
CA SER A 621 6.20 -1.58 32.52
C SER A 621 5.13 -0.61 31.97
N TYR A 622 5.40 -0.01 30.80
CA TYR A 622 4.47 0.91 30.12
C TYR A 622 3.25 0.20 29.51
N ASP A 623 3.24 -1.14 29.45
CA ASP A 623 2.04 -1.94 29.26
C ASP A 623 1.02 -1.80 30.41
N LEU A 624 1.47 -1.38 31.60
CA LEU A 624 0.61 -0.95 32.71
C LEU A 624 0.33 0.58 32.69
N GLY A 625 0.81 1.30 31.67
CA GLY A 625 0.71 2.75 31.52
C GLY A 625 1.82 3.59 32.17
N GLY A 626 2.78 2.95 32.87
CA GLY A 626 3.87 3.67 33.54
C GLY A 626 3.43 4.53 34.74
N ARG A 627 2.18 4.39 35.19
CA ARG A 627 1.58 5.06 36.36
C ARG A 627 0.27 4.38 36.77
N ASP A 628 -0.10 4.61 38.03
CA ASP A 628 -1.40 4.22 38.57
C ASP A 628 -2.57 4.91 37.85
N GLY A 629 -3.75 4.29 37.90
CA GLY A 629 -4.98 4.85 37.36
C GLY A 629 -5.12 4.79 35.83
N THR A 630 -4.23 4.09 35.12
CA THR A 630 -4.37 3.79 33.69
C THR A 630 -5.37 2.64 33.47
N LEU A 631 -6.20 2.67 32.43
CA LEU A 631 -6.91 1.49 31.92
C LEU A 631 -5.96 0.65 31.08
N VAL A 632 -5.74 -0.61 31.49
CA VAL A 632 -4.96 -1.58 30.71
C VAL A 632 -5.91 -2.40 29.84
N VAL A 633 -5.72 -2.33 28.53
CA VAL A 633 -6.45 -3.14 27.54
C VAL A 633 -5.52 -4.26 27.09
N ASP A 634 -5.80 -5.48 27.57
CA ASP A 634 -4.98 -6.67 27.39
C ASP A 634 -5.45 -7.50 26.20
N LEU A 635 -4.63 -7.54 25.15
CA LEU A 635 -4.98 -8.13 23.87
C LEU A 635 -4.70 -9.63 23.80
N SER A 636 -4.32 -10.30 24.90
CA SER A 636 -3.95 -11.73 24.92
C SER A 636 -5.03 -12.71 24.45
N ASN A 637 -6.30 -12.31 24.42
CA ASN A 637 -7.38 -13.09 23.78
C ASN A 637 -7.43 -12.95 22.25
N MET A 638 -6.82 -11.89 21.68
CA MET A 638 -6.78 -11.59 20.25
C MET A 638 -5.50 -12.17 19.63
N THR A 639 -5.49 -13.49 19.38
CA THR A 639 -4.30 -14.26 18.94
C THR A 639 -4.45 -14.96 17.59
N SER A 640 -5.43 -14.56 16.77
CA SER A 640 -5.56 -15.08 15.41
C SER A 640 -4.33 -14.74 14.55
N VAL A 641 -3.91 -15.70 13.73
CA VAL A 641 -2.93 -15.53 12.64
C VAL A 641 -3.49 -16.26 11.43
N VAL A 642 -3.62 -15.57 10.30
CA VAL A 642 -4.10 -16.15 9.03
C VAL A 642 -3.13 -15.79 7.92
N VAL A 643 -2.54 -16.80 7.27
CA VAL A 643 -1.62 -16.65 6.12
C VAL A 643 -2.35 -16.93 4.81
N GLU A 644 -2.43 -15.93 3.93
CA GLU A 644 -2.93 -16.09 2.57
C GLU A 644 -1.90 -16.75 1.64
N LYS A 645 -2.36 -17.40 0.58
CA LYS A 645 -1.52 -18.14 -0.40
C LYS A 645 -0.41 -17.30 -1.05
N HIS A 646 -0.54 -15.97 -1.10
CA HIS A 646 0.49 -15.05 -1.62
C HIS A 646 1.46 -14.52 -0.54
N GLY A 647 1.39 -15.03 0.69
CA GLY A 647 2.29 -14.65 1.78
C GLY A 647 1.92 -13.36 2.50
N THR A 648 0.70 -12.84 2.35
CA THR A 648 0.18 -11.85 3.31
C THR A 648 -0.25 -12.58 4.58
N ALA A 649 0.04 -12.06 5.76
CA ALA A 649 -0.44 -12.57 7.03
C ALA A 649 -1.19 -11.51 7.84
N TYR A 650 -2.36 -11.88 8.34
CA TYR A 650 -3.17 -11.07 9.25
C TYR A 650 -2.89 -11.56 10.66
N VAL A 651 -2.22 -10.73 11.47
CA VAL A 651 -1.66 -11.09 12.77
C VAL A 651 -2.29 -10.23 13.85
N GLN A 652 -3.19 -10.79 14.67
CA GLN A 652 -3.71 -10.06 15.82
C GLN A 652 -2.60 -9.84 16.87
N THR A 653 -2.65 -8.69 17.53
CA THR A 653 -1.53 -8.15 18.32
C THR A 653 -1.35 -8.75 19.71
N GLY A 654 -2.20 -9.69 20.12
CA GLY A 654 -2.06 -10.49 21.34
C GLY A 654 -1.05 -11.63 21.23
N ASN A 655 -0.69 -12.07 20.02
CA ASN A 655 0.26 -13.17 19.80
C ASN A 655 1.61 -12.93 20.48
N LEU A 656 2.27 -14.00 20.91
CA LEU A 656 3.69 -13.99 21.29
C LEU A 656 4.57 -14.26 20.05
N LEU A 657 5.88 -14.02 20.14
CA LEU A 657 6.79 -14.27 19.01
C LEU A 657 6.89 -15.76 18.66
N VAL A 658 6.81 -16.65 19.66
CA VAL A 658 6.75 -18.10 19.41
C VAL A 658 5.47 -18.51 18.67
N ASP A 659 4.31 -17.93 19.04
CA ASP A 659 3.05 -18.15 18.33
C ASP A 659 3.14 -17.67 16.88
N LEU A 660 3.72 -16.48 16.65
CA LEU A 660 3.89 -15.91 15.33
C LEU A 660 4.76 -16.81 14.45
N ALA A 661 5.96 -17.17 14.94
CA ALA A 661 6.90 -18.02 14.20
C ALA A 661 6.27 -19.38 13.83
N GLN A 662 5.62 -20.04 14.79
CA GLN A 662 4.96 -21.33 14.59
C GLN A 662 3.79 -21.22 13.61
N LYS A 663 2.87 -20.28 13.81
CA LYS A 663 1.66 -20.14 12.97
C LYS A 663 2.00 -19.74 11.52
N LEU A 664 3.03 -18.89 11.30
CA LEU A 664 3.51 -18.55 9.95
C LEU A 664 4.18 -19.74 9.25
N TRP A 665 4.92 -20.56 9.99
CA TRP A 665 5.53 -21.78 9.49
C TRP A 665 4.50 -22.83 9.11
N ASP A 666 3.54 -23.13 9.98
CA ASP A 666 2.57 -24.21 9.77
C ASP A 666 1.59 -23.92 8.63
N GLN A 667 1.13 -22.67 8.51
CA GLN A 667 0.15 -22.30 7.49
C GLN A 667 0.74 -22.11 6.08
N GLY A 668 2.04 -21.81 5.95
CA GLY A 668 2.60 -21.51 4.62
C GLY A 668 4.12 -21.51 4.48
N LYS A 669 4.89 -22.03 5.45
CA LYS A 669 6.36 -22.00 5.47
C LYS A 669 6.89 -20.58 5.20
N ARG A 670 6.34 -19.64 5.99
CA ARG A 670 6.65 -18.21 5.96
C ARG A 670 7.31 -17.77 7.26
N SER A 671 7.99 -16.62 7.23
CA SER A 671 8.31 -15.87 8.43
C SER A 671 8.37 -14.36 8.14
N VAL A 672 8.64 -13.57 9.18
CA VAL A 672 9.03 -12.15 9.14
C VAL A 672 10.23 -11.97 10.07
N PRO A 673 11.07 -10.93 9.93
CA PRO A 673 12.08 -10.62 10.94
C PRO A 673 11.41 -10.38 12.30
N HIS A 674 11.87 -11.05 13.35
CA HIS A 674 11.36 -10.89 14.72
C HIS A 674 12.42 -11.31 15.75
N GLY A 675 12.28 -10.83 16.99
CA GLY A 675 13.20 -11.09 18.09
C GLY A 675 13.28 -12.56 18.55
N PHE A 676 14.26 -12.80 19.43
CA PHE A 676 14.68 -14.13 19.88
C PHE A 676 14.03 -14.64 21.18
N TYR A 677 13.23 -13.82 21.87
CA TYR A 677 12.61 -14.23 23.14
C TYR A 677 11.13 -14.57 22.92
N ALA A 678 10.81 -15.85 23.08
CA ALA A 678 9.52 -16.47 22.77
C ALA A 678 8.31 -15.67 23.27
N TYR A 679 8.38 -15.15 24.50
CA TYR A 679 7.27 -14.53 25.23
C TYR A 679 7.14 -13.01 25.04
N VAL A 680 7.89 -12.40 24.12
CA VAL A 680 7.61 -11.02 23.69
C VAL A 680 6.30 -11.00 22.89
N GLY A 681 5.43 -10.00 23.11
CA GLY A 681 4.20 -9.83 22.34
C GLY A 681 4.38 -9.07 21.02
N THR A 682 3.71 -9.52 19.95
CA THR A 682 3.81 -8.96 18.59
C THR A 682 3.37 -7.49 18.52
N GLY A 683 2.31 -7.10 19.22
CA GLY A 683 1.83 -5.72 19.28
C GLY A 683 2.92 -4.73 19.68
N GLY A 684 3.47 -4.89 20.89
CA GLY A 684 4.56 -4.04 21.39
C GLY A 684 5.83 -4.12 20.55
N HIS A 685 6.29 -5.34 20.22
CA HIS A 685 7.55 -5.55 19.49
C HIS A 685 7.61 -4.82 18.14
N ILE A 686 6.54 -4.97 17.35
CA ILE A 686 6.42 -4.41 16.01
C ILE A 686 6.14 -2.90 16.08
N SER A 687 5.42 -2.43 17.11
CA SER A 687 5.14 -0.99 17.31
C SER A 687 6.39 -0.11 17.44
N PHE A 688 7.54 -0.69 17.76
CA PHE A 688 8.81 -0.01 18.00
C PHE A 688 9.96 -0.62 17.17
N GLY A 689 9.67 -1.08 15.94
CA GLY A 689 10.64 -1.71 15.05
C GLY A 689 10.47 -3.22 14.94
N GLY A 690 10.90 -3.93 15.98
CA GLY A 690 11.02 -5.39 16.02
C GLY A 690 12.25 -5.92 15.28
N MET A 691 13.43 -5.84 15.91
CA MET A 691 14.67 -6.43 15.38
C MET A 691 14.75 -7.94 15.64
N GLY A 692 15.29 -8.67 14.66
CA GLY A 692 15.61 -10.10 14.75
C GLY A 692 16.83 -10.49 13.93
N ALA A 693 17.21 -11.78 13.96
CA ALA A 693 18.31 -12.31 13.16
C ALA A 693 18.20 -11.93 11.67
N TRP A 694 17.00 -12.09 11.12
CA TRP A 694 16.75 -11.91 9.69
C TRP A 694 16.69 -10.43 9.25
N SER A 695 16.87 -9.47 10.18
CA SER A 695 16.65 -8.06 9.88
C SER A 695 17.69 -7.44 8.96
N ARG A 696 18.93 -7.93 8.93
CA ARG A 696 19.94 -7.45 7.96
C ARG A 696 19.56 -7.74 6.51
N LEU A 697 18.90 -8.86 6.23
CA LEU A 697 18.42 -9.19 4.89
C LEU A 697 17.11 -8.49 4.52
N HIS A 698 16.20 -8.28 5.48
CA HIS A 698 14.79 -7.98 5.18
C HIS A 698 14.12 -6.89 6.04
N GLY A 699 14.91 -6.10 6.77
CA GLY A 699 14.43 -4.99 7.59
C GLY A 699 13.90 -5.39 8.97
N LEU A 700 13.34 -4.43 9.69
CA LEU A 700 12.67 -4.67 10.96
C LEU A 700 11.28 -5.30 10.74
N ALA A 701 10.70 -5.92 11.77
CA ALA A 701 9.37 -6.53 11.71
C ALA A 701 8.30 -5.56 11.16
N GLN A 702 8.37 -4.29 11.56
CA GLN A 702 7.47 -3.22 11.09
C GLN A 702 7.63 -2.87 9.60
N ASP A 703 8.77 -3.16 8.99
CA ASP A 703 9.02 -2.92 7.56
C ASP A 703 8.32 -3.96 6.68
N ARG A 704 7.87 -5.06 7.31
CA ARG A 704 6.98 -6.05 6.71
C ARG A 704 5.51 -5.70 6.91
N VAL A 705 5.15 -4.73 7.76
CA VAL A 705 3.75 -4.27 7.92
C VAL A 705 3.36 -3.43 6.71
N VAL A 706 2.29 -3.82 6.01
CA VAL A 706 1.74 -3.10 4.84
C VAL A 706 0.44 -2.36 5.18
N ALA A 707 -0.28 -2.80 6.21
CA ALA A 707 -1.43 -2.11 6.79
C ALA A 707 -1.64 -2.56 8.25
N ALA A 708 -2.48 -1.85 9.01
CA ALA A 708 -2.83 -2.22 10.38
C ALA A 708 -4.25 -1.79 10.76
N GLU A 709 -4.96 -2.60 11.56
CA GLU A 709 -6.20 -2.21 12.22
C GLU A 709 -5.88 -1.44 13.52
N VAL A 710 -6.47 -0.26 13.69
CA VAL A 710 -6.20 0.64 14.83
C VAL A 710 -7.50 1.22 15.39
N VAL A 711 -7.68 1.12 16.71
CA VAL A 711 -8.72 1.84 17.45
C VAL A 711 -8.17 3.16 17.95
N LEU A 712 -8.73 4.27 17.45
CA LEU A 712 -8.38 5.65 17.81
C LEU A 712 -8.94 6.08 19.17
N ALA A 713 -8.52 7.25 19.65
CA ALA A 713 -8.84 7.79 20.98
C ALA A 713 -10.35 8.05 21.22
N ASN A 714 -11.14 8.18 20.16
CA ASN A 714 -12.60 8.28 20.19
C ASN A 714 -13.32 6.90 20.08
N GLY A 715 -12.56 5.81 20.00
CA GLY A 715 -13.05 4.45 19.75
C GLY A 715 -13.45 4.14 18.30
N THR A 716 -13.10 4.99 17.32
CA THR A 716 -13.25 4.63 15.90
C THR A 716 -12.19 3.59 15.52
N LEU A 717 -12.62 2.45 14.98
CA LEU A 717 -11.74 1.51 14.28
C LEU A 717 -11.47 2.01 12.86
N ILE A 718 -10.20 2.01 12.46
CA ILE A 718 -9.76 2.25 11.08
C ILE A 718 -8.69 1.25 10.65
N THR A 719 -8.57 0.98 9.36
CA THR A 719 -7.41 0.29 8.78
C THR A 719 -6.48 1.33 8.15
N VAL A 720 -5.28 1.47 8.67
CA VAL A 720 -4.27 2.41 8.15
C VAL A 720 -3.24 1.71 7.26
N SER A 721 -2.75 2.39 6.25
CA SER A 721 -1.76 1.89 5.28
C SER A 721 -0.98 3.05 4.67
N GLN A 722 -0.09 2.76 3.72
CA GLN A 722 0.64 3.81 2.98
C GLN A 722 -0.31 4.69 2.13
N ASP A 723 -1.52 4.22 1.84
CA ASP A 723 -2.53 4.90 1.01
C ASP A 723 -3.72 5.42 1.85
N ASN A 724 -3.87 4.98 3.11
CA ASN A 724 -4.93 5.43 4.01
C ASN A 724 -4.38 5.86 5.38
N GLN A 725 -4.53 7.14 5.71
CA GLN A 725 -3.90 7.79 6.87
C GLN A 725 -2.36 7.57 6.93
N PRO A 726 -1.61 7.92 5.85
CA PRO A 726 -0.18 7.61 5.72
C PRO A 726 0.68 8.13 6.88
N ASP A 727 0.38 9.32 7.42
CA ASP A 727 1.10 9.86 8.57
C ASP A 727 0.89 9.01 9.84
N LEU A 728 -0.33 8.54 10.10
CA LEU A 728 -0.59 7.64 11.22
C LEU A 728 0.02 6.25 10.96
N PHE A 729 -0.01 5.75 9.73
CA PHE A 729 0.65 4.49 9.35
C PHE A 729 2.18 4.54 9.48
N TRP A 730 2.78 5.70 9.21
CA TRP A 730 4.19 5.98 9.50
C TRP A 730 4.44 6.06 11.01
N ALA A 731 3.56 6.73 11.77
CA ALA A 731 3.67 6.92 13.21
C ALA A 731 3.56 5.61 14.01
N ILE A 732 2.66 4.70 13.65
CA ILE A 732 2.53 3.41 14.35
C ILE A 732 3.71 2.45 14.08
N ARG A 733 4.45 2.65 12.98
CA ARG A 733 5.69 1.92 12.71
C ARG A 733 6.85 2.63 13.42
N GLY A 734 6.85 2.61 14.75
CA GLY A 734 7.90 3.15 15.60
C GLY A 734 7.42 3.83 16.88
N ALA A 735 6.12 4.14 17.01
CA ALA A 735 5.57 4.82 18.18
C ALA A 735 4.09 4.47 18.52
N ALA A 736 3.56 3.33 18.03
CA ALA A 736 2.10 3.08 17.99
C ALA A 736 1.29 3.34 19.28
N PRO A 737 1.73 2.93 20.48
CA PRO A 737 0.95 3.09 21.72
C PRO A 737 0.74 4.54 22.16
N SER A 738 1.30 5.52 21.43
CA SER A 738 0.99 6.94 21.62
C SER A 738 -0.22 7.42 20.81
N PHE A 739 -0.74 6.64 19.86
CA PHE A 739 -1.76 7.09 18.88
C PHE A 739 -3.03 6.26 18.85
N GLY A 740 -2.96 4.97 19.19
CA GLY A 740 -4.09 4.04 19.10
C GLY A 740 -3.77 2.66 19.65
N ILE A 741 -4.80 1.84 19.82
CA ILE A 741 -4.63 0.40 20.05
C ILE A 741 -4.60 -0.29 18.69
N VAL A 742 -3.43 -0.78 18.28
CA VAL A 742 -3.32 -1.65 17.11
C VAL A 742 -3.89 -3.03 17.47
N THR A 743 -4.95 -3.48 16.80
CA THR A 743 -5.59 -4.78 17.05
C THR A 743 -5.10 -5.87 16.11
N GLN A 744 -4.61 -5.48 14.93
CA GLN A 744 -4.07 -6.42 13.93
C GLN A 744 -3.01 -5.75 13.05
N TRP A 745 -1.88 -6.45 12.86
CA TRP A 745 -0.91 -6.15 11.81
C TRP A 745 -1.24 -6.94 10.55
N ILE A 746 -1.20 -6.29 9.39
CA ILE A 746 -1.29 -6.93 8.08
C ILE A 746 0.12 -6.90 7.47
N MET A 747 0.75 -8.08 7.37
CA MET A 747 2.18 -8.21 7.11
C MET A 747 2.47 -8.94 5.79
N SER A 748 3.39 -8.40 4.99
CA SER A 748 3.98 -9.09 3.84
C SER A 748 5.09 -10.02 4.31
N THR A 749 4.75 -11.28 4.56
CA THR A 749 5.70 -12.32 4.99
C THR A 749 6.65 -12.74 3.88
N LEU A 750 7.72 -13.43 4.24
CA LEU A 750 8.79 -13.88 3.36
C LEU A 750 8.84 -15.42 3.33
N PRO A 751 9.27 -16.06 2.23
CA PRO A 751 9.49 -17.50 2.20
C PRO A 751 10.72 -17.86 3.05
N THR A 752 10.62 -18.94 3.83
CA THR A 752 11.75 -19.44 4.62
C THR A 752 12.83 -20.06 3.74
N THR A 753 14.11 -19.92 4.10
CA THR A 753 15.22 -20.62 3.43
C THR A 753 15.18 -22.12 3.73
N SER A 754 15.73 -22.94 2.84
CA SER A 754 15.88 -24.39 3.05
C SER A 754 17.09 -24.77 3.91
N SER A 755 17.95 -23.81 4.22
CA SER A 755 19.15 -23.97 5.07
C SER A 755 19.34 -22.72 5.93
N VAL A 756 19.76 -22.93 7.18
CA VAL A 756 20.16 -21.91 8.14
C VAL A 756 21.32 -22.47 8.98
N VAL A 757 22.47 -21.80 8.98
CA VAL A 757 23.63 -22.20 9.79
C VAL A 757 23.66 -21.41 11.09
N THR A 758 23.41 -22.07 12.21
CA THR A 758 23.55 -21.51 13.56
C THR A 758 24.98 -21.72 14.06
N TYR A 759 25.60 -20.71 14.68
CA TYR A 759 26.98 -20.84 15.16
C TYR A 759 27.24 -20.15 16.50
N THR A 760 28.28 -20.62 17.20
CA THR A 760 28.83 -20.02 18.43
C THR A 760 30.36 -20.04 18.39
N ILE A 761 31.00 -19.03 18.96
CA ILE A 761 32.43 -19.05 19.28
C ILE A 761 32.54 -18.98 20.80
N ASN A 762 32.97 -20.10 21.39
CA ASN A 762 32.97 -20.30 22.84
C ASN A 762 34.40 -20.21 23.40
N TYR A 763 34.54 -19.52 24.54
CA TYR A 763 35.82 -19.25 25.20
C TYR A 763 35.95 -20.09 26.47
N ASN A 764 36.73 -21.17 26.39
CA ASN A 764 36.91 -22.13 27.48
C ASN A 764 37.97 -21.70 28.52
N THR A 765 38.45 -20.45 28.43
CA THR A 765 39.49 -19.86 29.31
C THR A 765 39.05 -18.47 29.73
N VAL A 766 39.32 -18.09 30.98
CA VAL A 766 39.11 -16.72 31.46
C VAL A 766 39.93 -15.75 30.60
N LEU A 767 39.26 -14.74 30.04
CA LEU A 767 39.88 -13.70 29.23
C LEU A 767 40.31 -12.53 30.12
N THR A 768 41.46 -11.92 29.82
CA THR A 768 41.81 -10.60 30.38
C THR A 768 41.00 -9.49 29.70
N ASN A 769 40.81 -8.35 30.37
CA ASN A 769 40.10 -7.18 29.82
C ASN A 769 40.63 -6.78 28.43
N ALA A 770 41.95 -6.79 28.23
CA ALA A 770 42.58 -6.46 26.96
C ALA A 770 42.29 -7.49 25.85
N GLN A 771 42.19 -8.78 26.18
CA GLN A 771 41.75 -9.80 25.22
C GLN A 771 40.26 -9.64 24.88
N LEU A 772 39.42 -9.34 25.88
CA LEU A 772 37.99 -9.10 25.69
C LEU A 772 37.74 -7.90 24.75
N SER A 773 38.42 -6.77 25.00
CA SER A 773 38.38 -5.58 24.13
C SER A 773 38.85 -5.92 22.70
N GLN A 774 40.00 -6.59 22.54
CA GLN A 774 40.47 -7.01 21.22
C GLN A 774 39.49 -7.92 20.48
N ILE A 775 38.75 -8.79 21.19
CA ILE A 775 37.73 -9.64 20.58
C ILE A 775 36.50 -8.82 20.15
N PHE A 776 36.04 -7.85 20.96
CA PHE A 776 34.97 -6.93 20.55
C PHE A 776 35.38 -6.06 19.35
N GLN A 777 36.61 -5.53 19.32
CA GLN A 777 37.14 -4.77 18.18
C GLN A 777 37.18 -5.63 16.89
N ARG A 778 37.62 -6.90 16.97
CA ARG A 778 37.60 -7.84 15.84
C ARG A 778 36.17 -8.21 15.41
N TRP A 779 35.27 -8.42 16.37
CA TRP A 779 33.84 -8.66 16.10
C TRP A 779 33.22 -7.49 15.35
N GLN A 780 33.45 -6.26 15.82
CA GLN A 780 32.96 -5.01 15.22
C GLN A 780 33.46 -4.84 13.77
N ALA A 781 34.76 -5.08 13.54
CA ALA A 781 35.35 -5.05 12.20
C ALA A 781 34.81 -6.17 11.27
N THR A 782 34.48 -7.33 11.84
CA THR A 782 33.86 -8.44 11.10
C THR A 782 32.43 -8.07 10.66
N VAL A 783 31.60 -7.56 11.58
CA VAL A 783 30.23 -7.09 11.27
C VAL A 783 30.24 -6.06 10.15
N ALA A 784 31.14 -5.06 10.22
CA ALA A 784 31.25 -3.99 9.22
C ALA A 784 31.75 -4.45 7.84
N SER A 785 32.21 -5.69 7.69
CA SER A 785 32.71 -6.28 6.44
C SER A 785 31.99 -7.57 6.02
N ALA A 786 30.95 -7.97 6.75
CA ALA A 786 30.23 -9.21 6.54
C ALA A 786 29.00 -9.05 5.64
N PRO A 787 28.72 -10.03 4.75
CA PRO A 787 27.46 -10.12 4.02
C PRO A 787 26.23 -10.05 4.94
N ASP A 788 25.12 -9.51 4.43
CA ASP A 788 23.89 -9.32 5.20
C ASP A 788 23.18 -10.63 5.56
N GLU A 789 23.54 -11.75 4.92
CA GLU A 789 23.16 -13.10 5.31
C GLU A 789 23.67 -13.50 6.71
N PHE A 790 24.68 -12.80 7.26
CA PHE A 790 25.17 -13.03 8.63
C PHE A 790 24.54 -12.07 9.64
N TRP A 791 23.87 -12.62 10.65
CA TRP A 791 23.58 -11.93 11.89
C TRP A 791 24.54 -12.34 13.00
N PHE A 792 25.09 -11.35 13.70
CA PHE A 792 26.07 -11.51 14.76
C PHE A 792 25.53 -11.00 16.09
N GLY A 793 25.86 -11.70 17.18
CA GLY A 793 25.76 -11.20 18.54
C GLY A 793 27.01 -11.54 19.35
N ALA A 794 27.43 -10.61 20.21
CA ALA A 794 28.48 -10.80 21.19
C ALA A 794 27.92 -10.45 22.58
N ARG A 795 27.97 -11.39 23.52
CA ARG A 795 27.48 -11.19 24.90
C ARG A 795 28.55 -11.57 25.91
N VAL A 796 28.81 -10.66 26.85
CA VAL A 796 29.55 -10.96 28.09
C VAL A 796 28.59 -10.94 29.27
N THR A 797 28.59 -12.00 30.07
CA THR A 797 27.63 -12.21 31.19
C THR A 797 28.38 -12.53 32.47
N ARG A 798 28.01 -11.91 33.59
CA ARG A 798 28.36 -12.35 34.95
C ARG A 798 27.07 -12.58 35.74
N ASP A 799 26.81 -13.84 36.05
CA ASP A 799 25.71 -14.25 36.91
C ASP A 799 26.30 -14.80 38.21
N THR A 800 26.00 -14.14 39.33
CA THR A 800 26.49 -14.46 40.67
C THR A 800 26.02 -15.83 41.18
N THR A 801 25.13 -16.51 40.46
CA THR A 801 24.69 -17.89 40.72
C THR A 801 25.32 -18.93 39.81
N LEU A 802 26.05 -18.52 38.75
CA LEU A 802 26.66 -19.41 37.76
C LEU A 802 28.20 -19.34 37.70
N SER A 803 28.77 -18.13 37.83
CA SER A 803 30.23 -17.92 37.75
C SER A 803 30.63 -16.55 38.32
N GLU A 804 31.65 -16.51 39.17
CA GLU A 804 32.26 -15.26 39.64
C GLU A 804 32.94 -14.48 38.49
N ASN A 805 33.51 -15.21 37.51
CA ASN A 805 34.18 -14.64 36.34
C ASN A 805 33.18 -14.38 35.20
N PRO A 806 33.27 -13.24 34.48
CA PRO A 806 32.48 -13.00 33.28
C PRO A 806 32.77 -14.00 32.16
N ILE A 807 31.72 -14.46 31.48
CA ILE A 807 31.78 -15.41 30.36
C ILE A 807 31.44 -14.67 29.06
N LEU A 808 32.32 -14.73 28.07
CA LEU A 808 32.05 -14.26 26.70
C LEU A 808 31.51 -15.39 25.82
N GLN A 809 30.43 -15.10 25.11
CA GLN A 809 29.94 -15.89 23.98
C GLN A 809 29.74 -14.98 22.77
N LEU A 810 30.37 -15.33 21.65
CA LEU A 810 29.92 -14.85 20.33
C LEU A 810 28.95 -15.89 19.76
N ARG A 811 27.88 -15.46 19.12
CA ARG A 811 26.90 -16.34 18.46
C ARG A 811 26.35 -15.68 17.21
N GLY A 812 25.72 -16.45 16.34
CA GLY A 812 25.06 -15.90 15.17
C GLY A 812 24.27 -16.90 14.35
N VAL A 813 23.71 -16.36 13.28
CA VAL A 813 22.90 -17.08 12.29
C VAL A 813 23.37 -16.66 10.91
N TYR A 814 23.57 -17.62 10.01
CA TYR A 814 23.87 -17.38 8.61
C TYR A 814 22.79 -17.99 7.70
N PHE A 815 22.16 -17.17 6.88
CA PHE A 815 21.06 -17.54 6.00
C PHE A 815 21.55 -18.09 4.64
N GLY A 816 22.31 -19.19 4.69
CA GLY A 816 22.86 -19.86 3.50
C GLY A 816 23.23 -21.32 3.77
N THR A 817 24.05 -21.92 2.89
CA THR A 817 24.54 -23.30 3.04
C THR A 817 25.77 -23.37 3.95
N LYS A 818 26.04 -24.55 4.52
CA LYS A 818 27.24 -24.80 5.33
C LYS A 818 28.53 -24.62 4.55
N GLU A 819 28.54 -24.93 3.25
CA GLU A 819 29.70 -24.72 2.36
C GLU A 819 30.05 -23.23 2.24
N SER A 820 29.08 -22.36 1.97
CA SER A 820 29.31 -20.92 1.88
C SER A 820 29.67 -20.29 3.23
N PHE A 821 29.10 -20.80 4.32
CA PHE A 821 29.51 -20.44 5.68
C PHE A 821 30.98 -20.80 5.92
N ASP A 822 31.37 -22.07 5.76
CA ASP A 822 32.72 -22.56 6.06
C ASP A 822 33.79 -21.89 5.18
N ALA A 823 33.47 -21.58 3.92
CA ALA A 823 34.34 -20.81 3.03
C ALA A 823 34.58 -19.38 3.53
N TYR A 824 33.53 -18.69 4.02
CA TYR A 824 33.67 -17.34 4.58
C TYR A 824 34.35 -17.34 5.96
N THR A 825 34.05 -18.31 6.81
CA THR A 825 34.59 -18.40 8.18
C THR A 825 35.92 -19.17 8.28
N ALA A 826 36.56 -19.52 7.16
CA ALA A 826 37.76 -20.37 7.13
C ALA A 826 38.94 -19.85 7.97
N ASN A 827 39.03 -18.53 8.22
CA ASN A 827 40.05 -17.92 9.07
C ASN A 827 39.55 -17.58 10.49
N TRP A 828 38.28 -17.82 10.84
CA TRP A 828 37.67 -17.34 12.08
C TRP A 828 38.28 -17.96 13.33
N THR A 829 38.71 -19.23 13.30
CA THR A 829 39.42 -19.88 14.41
C THR A 829 40.72 -19.14 14.77
N THR A 830 41.39 -18.52 13.78
CA THR A 830 42.56 -17.68 14.02
C THR A 830 42.16 -16.26 14.44
N LEU A 831 41.16 -15.68 13.76
CA LEU A 831 40.68 -14.31 14.02
C LEU A 831 40.14 -14.13 15.44
N PHE A 832 39.39 -15.11 15.94
CA PHE A 832 38.71 -15.09 17.24
C PHE A 832 39.42 -15.94 18.32
N SER A 833 40.62 -16.46 18.03
CA SER A 833 41.48 -17.19 18.98
C SER A 833 41.63 -16.44 20.31
N PRO A 834 41.49 -17.11 21.48
CA PRO A 834 41.45 -18.56 21.69
C PRO A 834 40.05 -19.21 21.59
N GLY A 835 39.05 -18.50 21.04
CA GLY A 835 37.68 -19.00 20.94
C GLY A 835 37.53 -20.15 19.93
N ASN A 836 36.73 -21.16 20.29
CA ASN A 836 36.44 -22.31 19.42
C ASN A 836 35.12 -22.10 18.68
N LEU A 837 35.17 -22.04 17.34
CA LEU A 837 33.99 -21.97 16.47
C LEU A 837 33.29 -23.33 16.39
N ILE A 838 32.00 -23.35 16.71
CA ILE A 838 31.09 -24.48 16.53
C ILE A 838 29.93 -23.99 15.65
N SER A 839 29.59 -24.74 14.60
CA SER A 839 28.50 -24.42 13.68
C SER A 839 27.70 -25.66 13.31
N GLN A 840 26.39 -25.47 13.12
CA GLN A 840 25.42 -26.50 12.80
C GLN A 840 24.53 -26.00 11.65
N GLU A 841 24.39 -26.82 10.61
CA GLU A 841 23.42 -26.59 9.54
C GLU A 841 22.06 -27.17 9.96
N ASN A 842 21.00 -26.38 9.77
CA ASN A 842 19.62 -26.75 10.09
C ASN A 842 18.72 -26.40 8.91
N ASP A 843 17.50 -26.94 8.92
CA ASP A 843 16.40 -26.31 8.20
C ASP A 843 15.93 -25.04 8.94
N TRP A 844 14.95 -24.33 8.37
CA TRP A 844 14.39 -23.15 9.02
C TRP A 844 13.78 -23.45 10.39
N TYR A 845 13.15 -24.61 10.58
CA TYR A 845 12.48 -24.94 11.83
C TYR A 845 13.49 -25.12 12.98
N GLY A 846 14.48 -26.00 12.79
CA GLY A 846 15.53 -26.23 13.79
C GLY A 846 16.40 -24.98 14.03
N GLY A 847 16.66 -24.18 13.00
CA GLY A 847 17.47 -22.97 13.10
C GLY A 847 16.76 -21.78 13.77
N MET A 848 15.45 -21.60 13.54
CA MET A 848 14.74 -20.34 13.85
C MET A 848 13.48 -20.47 14.71
N ILE A 849 12.88 -21.66 14.83
CA ILE A 849 11.57 -21.86 15.49
C ILE A 849 11.68 -22.79 16.69
N GLU A 850 12.36 -23.93 16.55
CA GLU A 850 12.65 -24.83 17.67
C GLU A 850 13.36 -24.13 18.85
N PRO A 851 14.29 -23.18 18.66
CA PRO A 851 14.88 -22.40 19.76
C PRO A 851 13.89 -21.48 20.49
N LEU A 852 12.72 -21.18 19.91
CA LEU A 852 11.62 -20.46 20.56
C LEU A 852 10.64 -21.43 21.24
N VAL A 853 10.31 -22.54 20.58
CA VAL A 853 9.38 -23.56 21.10
C VAL A 853 9.97 -24.32 22.30
N SER A 854 11.29 -24.50 22.32
CA SER A 854 12.01 -25.18 23.40
C SER A 854 12.32 -24.32 24.63
N THR A 855 11.92 -23.04 24.67
CA THR A 855 12.13 -22.21 25.86
C THR A 855 11.30 -22.71 27.04
N GLY A 856 11.92 -22.83 28.21
CA GLY A 856 11.20 -23.01 29.47
C GLY A 856 10.25 -21.84 29.78
N PRO A 857 9.32 -22.01 30.73
CA PRO A 857 8.14 -21.16 30.92
C PRO A 857 8.46 -19.66 31.07
N PRO A 858 7.49 -18.77 30.76
CA PRO A 858 7.69 -17.32 30.80
C PRO A 858 8.17 -16.88 32.18
N THR A 859 9.34 -16.24 32.23
CA THR A 859 9.92 -15.77 33.48
C THR A 859 9.75 -14.26 33.60
N ARG A 860 9.19 -13.81 34.72
CA ARG A 860 9.26 -12.40 35.13
C ARG A 860 10.67 -12.10 35.66
N ARG A 861 11.07 -10.82 35.66
CA ARG A 861 12.41 -10.36 36.10
C ARG A 861 12.29 -9.12 36.98
N ASN A 862 13.18 -8.96 37.95
CA ASN A 862 13.41 -7.69 38.64
C ASN A 862 14.73 -7.11 38.09
N PHE A 863 14.64 -6.08 37.25
CA PHE A 863 15.78 -5.63 36.45
C PHE A 863 15.77 -4.15 36.09
N PHE A 864 16.92 -3.67 35.66
CA PHE A 864 17.10 -2.42 34.95
C PHE A 864 17.93 -2.65 33.68
N ALA A 865 17.70 -1.83 32.66
CA ALA A 865 18.39 -1.97 31.38
C ALA A 865 18.49 -0.63 30.65
N LYS A 866 19.53 -0.50 29.82
CA LYS A 866 19.76 0.60 28.88
C LYS A 866 20.05 0.06 27.49
N SER A 867 20.02 0.94 26.50
CA SER A 867 20.42 0.61 25.14
C SER A 867 21.12 1.77 24.44
N LEU A 868 21.93 1.42 23.45
CA LEU A 868 22.60 2.34 22.53
C LEU A 868 22.42 1.79 21.11
N LEU A 869 22.37 2.71 20.15
CA LEU A 869 22.50 2.42 18.72
C LEU A 869 23.67 3.27 18.19
N THR A 870 24.51 2.73 17.33
CA THR A 870 25.54 3.52 16.62
C THR A 870 25.55 3.20 15.13
N ASP A 871 25.68 4.25 14.33
CA ASP A 871 25.93 4.24 12.88
C ASP A 871 27.43 4.20 12.56
N ALA A 872 28.27 4.65 13.49
CA ALA A 872 29.72 4.45 13.49
C ALA A 872 30.16 3.24 14.35
N PRO A 873 31.32 2.62 14.06
CA PRO A 873 32.00 1.72 14.98
C PRO A 873 32.45 2.47 16.24
N ILE A 874 32.35 1.85 17.42
CA ILE A 874 32.91 2.38 18.68
C ILE A 874 34.44 2.42 18.59
N GLU A 875 35.05 3.48 19.11
CA GLU A 875 36.52 3.63 19.15
C GLU A 875 37.20 2.56 20.02
N SER A 876 38.48 2.27 19.77
CA SER A 876 39.22 1.26 20.54
C SER A 876 39.29 1.59 22.03
N THR A 877 39.33 2.88 22.37
CA THR A 877 39.25 3.44 23.72
C THR A 877 37.97 3.03 24.43
N GLY A 878 36.79 3.26 23.86
CA GLY A 878 35.51 2.84 24.46
C GLY A 878 35.38 1.32 24.66
N TRP A 879 36.02 0.52 23.81
CA TRP A 879 36.12 -0.93 24.03
C TRP A 879 37.07 -1.30 25.19
N ASP A 880 38.22 -0.63 25.30
CA ASP A 880 39.16 -0.83 26.40
C ASP A 880 38.56 -0.37 27.75
N ASP A 881 37.91 0.80 27.77
CA ASP A 881 37.30 1.41 28.96
C ASP A 881 36.09 0.60 29.45
N LEU A 882 35.17 0.18 28.56
CA LEU A 882 34.10 -0.76 28.93
C LEU A 882 34.68 -2.06 29.51
N CYS A 883 35.67 -2.68 28.85
CA CYS A 883 36.22 -3.95 29.33
C CYS A 883 36.94 -3.79 30.68
N ASN A 884 37.57 -2.64 30.92
CA ASN A 884 38.15 -2.31 32.22
C ASN A 884 37.09 -2.04 33.30
N TYR A 885 36.00 -1.36 32.98
CA TYR A 885 34.87 -1.14 33.88
C TYR A 885 34.18 -2.46 34.27
N LEU A 886 33.93 -3.35 33.31
CA LEU A 886 33.36 -4.68 33.54
C LEU A 886 34.29 -5.56 34.39
N GLY A 887 35.61 -5.51 34.14
CA GLY A 887 36.61 -6.27 34.89
C GLY A 887 36.92 -5.74 36.30
N SER A 888 36.52 -4.51 36.63
CA SER A 888 36.78 -3.88 37.94
C SER A 888 35.49 -3.64 38.73
N THR A 889 34.66 -2.68 38.32
CA THR A 889 33.34 -2.42 38.92
C THR A 889 32.42 -3.61 38.71
N GLY A 890 32.36 -4.15 37.48
CA GLY A 890 31.47 -5.26 37.14
C GLY A 890 31.76 -6.56 37.87
N ALA A 891 33.03 -6.83 38.19
CA ALA A 891 33.43 -7.98 39.02
C ALA A 891 32.89 -7.91 40.46
N ASN A 892 32.58 -6.70 40.95
CA ASN A 892 32.09 -6.42 42.31
C ASN A 892 30.61 -5.99 42.35
N ALA A 893 29.93 -5.92 41.19
CA ALA A 893 28.57 -5.41 41.10
C ALA A 893 27.56 -6.27 41.90
N SER A 894 26.65 -5.58 42.60
CA SER A 894 25.57 -6.13 43.43
C SER A 894 24.45 -6.84 42.64
N VAL A 895 24.38 -6.60 41.33
CA VAL A 895 23.46 -7.26 40.39
C VAL A 895 24.18 -8.34 39.59
N ALA A 896 23.43 -9.36 39.17
CA ALA A 896 23.83 -10.17 38.02
C ALA A 896 23.63 -9.33 36.75
N TRP A 897 24.49 -9.47 35.74
CA TRP A 897 24.48 -8.59 34.58
C TRP A 897 24.91 -9.25 33.27
N TRP A 898 24.47 -8.68 32.15
CA TRP A 898 25.07 -8.89 30.84
C TRP A 898 25.20 -7.59 30.06
N PHE A 899 26.25 -7.53 29.25
CA PHE A 899 26.38 -6.61 28.13
C PHE A 899 26.27 -7.42 26.83
N GLU A 900 25.43 -6.97 25.92
CA GLU A 900 25.25 -7.56 24.60
C GLU A 900 25.36 -6.50 23.51
N THR A 901 26.08 -6.82 22.43
CA THR A 901 26.06 -6.07 21.17
C THR A 901 25.66 -6.99 20.01
N VAL A 902 24.90 -6.46 19.05
CA VAL A 902 24.36 -7.21 17.91
C VAL A 902 24.45 -6.40 16.61
N SER A 903 24.62 -7.07 15.49
CA SER A 903 24.70 -6.44 14.16
C SER A 903 23.34 -5.90 13.70
N TYR A 904 23.31 -4.62 13.33
CA TYR A 904 22.27 -3.98 12.51
C TYR A 904 22.83 -3.78 11.07
N GLY A 905 22.50 -2.69 10.37
CA GLY A 905 22.86 -2.47 8.98
C GLY A 905 22.02 -3.28 7.97
N GLY A 906 22.53 -3.39 6.76
CA GLY A 906 21.86 -4.06 5.64
C GLY A 906 20.55 -3.39 5.25
N GLU A 907 19.53 -4.19 4.97
CA GLU A 907 18.19 -3.74 4.57
C GLU A 907 17.54 -2.77 5.58
N ILE A 908 17.87 -2.87 6.88
CA ILE A 908 17.40 -1.92 7.92
C ILE A 908 17.71 -0.47 7.51
N THR A 909 18.88 -0.26 6.90
CA THR A 909 19.39 1.03 6.43
C THR A 909 18.88 1.37 5.02
N LEU A 910 18.73 0.37 4.14
CA LEU A 910 18.24 0.56 2.77
C LEU A 910 16.78 1.04 2.71
N GLN A 911 15.96 0.72 3.71
CA GLN A 911 14.60 1.28 3.86
C GLN A 911 14.58 2.82 3.87
N GLY A 912 15.66 3.48 4.32
CA GLY A 912 15.78 4.94 4.39
C GLY A 912 15.21 5.56 5.67
N ALA A 913 15.74 6.74 6.05
CA ALA A 913 15.53 7.34 7.36
C ALA A 913 14.05 7.59 7.74
N ASP A 914 13.29 8.31 6.91
CA ASP A 914 11.89 8.70 7.17
C ASP A 914 10.86 7.68 6.66
N ALA A 915 11.25 6.43 6.39
CA ALA A 915 10.30 5.39 5.94
C ALA A 915 9.24 5.03 7.00
N THR A 916 9.56 5.29 8.27
CA THR A 916 8.83 4.89 9.48
C THR A 916 9.17 5.85 10.62
N ALA A 917 8.37 5.92 11.68
CA ALA A 917 8.70 6.70 12.88
C ALA A 917 10.02 6.30 13.56
N PHE A 918 10.45 5.03 13.45
CA PHE A 918 11.79 4.59 13.91
C PHE A 918 12.90 5.33 13.14
N ALA A 919 13.62 6.23 13.82
CA ALA A 919 14.58 7.14 13.21
C ALA A 919 15.96 6.53 12.92
N HIS A 920 16.37 5.53 13.71
CA HIS A 920 17.77 5.08 13.83
C HIS A 920 18.19 4.09 12.74
N ARG A 921 17.83 4.40 11.49
CA ARG A 921 18.03 3.58 10.29
C ARG A 921 19.49 3.44 9.87
N GLY A 922 20.33 4.43 10.20
CA GLY A 922 21.77 4.37 9.94
C GLY A 922 22.53 3.40 10.85
N ALA A 923 21.92 2.89 11.92
CA ALA A 923 22.61 2.07 12.91
C ALA A 923 23.19 0.78 12.29
N LEU A 924 24.48 0.55 12.54
CA LEU A 924 25.22 -0.67 12.22
C LEU A 924 25.33 -1.60 13.44
N PHE A 925 25.20 -1.05 14.65
CA PHE A 925 25.31 -1.78 15.90
C PHE A 925 24.18 -1.41 16.86
N SER A 926 23.74 -2.39 17.65
CA SER A 926 22.85 -2.17 18.79
C SER A 926 23.39 -2.83 20.03
N TYR A 927 23.31 -2.12 21.15
CA TYR A 927 23.85 -2.52 22.44
C TYR A 927 22.71 -2.59 23.46
N GLN A 928 22.74 -3.62 24.28
CA GLN A 928 21.87 -3.79 25.45
C GLN A 928 22.75 -3.99 26.68
N LEU A 929 22.52 -3.16 27.70
CA LEU A 929 23.21 -3.20 28.98
C LEU A 929 22.15 -3.53 30.04
N TYR A 930 22.32 -4.63 30.79
CA TYR A 930 21.23 -5.22 31.58
C TYR A 930 21.72 -5.71 32.94
N GLY A 931 21.07 -5.26 34.02
CA GLY A 931 21.35 -5.66 35.40
C GLY A 931 20.08 -6.19 36.07
N TYR A 932 20.16 -7.30 36.80
CA TYR A 932 19.01 -7.99 37.38
C TYR A 932 19.32 -8.70 38.70
N VAL A 933 18.25 -9.00 39.43
CA VAL A 933 18.27 -9.73 40.71
C VAL A 933 17.14 -10.77 40.77
N PRO A 934 17.18 -11.74 41.69
CA PRO A 934 16.06 -12.65 41.94
C PRO A 934 14.76 -11.90 42.28
N LEU A 935 13.62 -12.40 41.79
CA LEU A 935 12.31 -11.73 41.89
C LEU A 935 11.94 -11.26 43.31
N ASN A 936 12.26 -12.06 44.32
CA ASN A 936 11.87 -11.80 45.71
C ASN A 936 12.89 -10.92 46.47
N THR A 937 13.79 -10.22 45.76
CA THR A 937 14.78 -9.31 46.34
C THR A 937 14.57 -7.89 45.80
N THR A 938 14.86 -6.87 46.62
CA THR A 938 14.82 -5.47 46.18
C THR A 938 15.93 -5.20 45.18
N PHE A 939 15.66 -4.42 44.14
CA PHE A 939 16.71 -3.99 43.21
C PHE A 939 17.68 -3.04 43.95
N PRO A 940 19.00 -3.30 43.94
CA PRO A 940 19.94 -2.57 44.78
C PRO A 940 20.21 -1.16 44.24
N PRO A 941 20.46 -0.16 45.11
CA PRO A 941 20.50 1.26 44.73
C PRO A 941 21.70 1.63 43.85
N ASP A 942 22.80 0.88 43.93
CA ASP A 942 23.98 0.99 43.07
C ASP A 942 23.81 0.28 41.71
N GLY A 943 22.80 -0.60 41.58
CA GLY A 943 22.55 -1.36 40.35
C GLY A 943 22.12 -0.52 39.15
N ILE A 944 21.54 0.67 39.35
CA ILE A 944 21.25 1.63 38.27
C ILE A 944 22.54 2.39 37.88
N PRO A 945 23.25 3.10 38.80
CA PRO A 945 24.55 3.71 38.54
C PRO A 945 25.59 2.80 37.89
N PHE A 946 25.56 1.49 38.19
CA PHE A 946 26.44 0.52 37.56
C PHE A 946 26.13 0.30 36.06
N ILE A 947 24.85 0.29 35.66
CA ILE A 947 24.43 0.16 34.26
C ILE A 947 24.59 1.49 33.51
N ASP A 948 24.42 2.64 34.19
CA ASP A 948 24.85 3.95 33.66
C ASP A 948 26.35 3.97 33.37
N GLY A 949 27.19 3.55 34.32
CA GLY A 949 28.65 3.52 34.14
C GLY A 949 29.14 2.53 33.08
N MET A 950 28.41 1.43 32.81
CA MET A 950 28.70 0.60 31.63
C MET A 950 28.49 1.37 30.31
N LEU A 951 27.45 2.21 30.23
CA LEU A 951 27.16 2.99 29.04
C LEU A 951 28.16 4.14 28.89
N GLU A 952 28.43 4.87 29.98
CA GLU A 952 29.42 5.96 30.02
C GLU A 952 30.83 5.50 29.61
N ALA A 953 31.24 4.30 30.03
CA ALA A 953 32.52 3.70 29.67
C ALA A 953 32.62 3.20 28.21
N LEU A 954 31.49 3.04 27.51
CA LEU A 954 31.45 2.62 26.10
C LEU A 954 31.26 3.82 25.15
N GLU A 955 30.31 4.69 25.48
CA GLU A 955 29.93 5.88 24.73
C GLU A 955 29.37 6.93 25.73
N PRO A 956 30.18 7.91 26.17
CA PRO A 956 29.76 8.89 27.18
C PRO A 956 28.75 9.93 26.67
N ASN A 957 28.51 10.04 25.35
CA ASN A 957 27.57 10.99 24.75
C ASN A 957 26.52 10.28 23.87
N PRO A 958 25.71 9.35 24.42
CA PRO A 958 24.82 8.49 23.63
C PRO A 958 23.77 9.31 22.85
N GLN A 959 23.81 9.23 21.51
CA GLN A 959 22.93 9.99 20.62
C GLN A 959 21.64 9.25 20.20
N GLN A 960 21.65 7.92 20.27
CA GLN A 960 20.61 7.05 19.70
C GLN A 960 20.43 5.82 20.60
N ALA A 961 19.19 5.37 20.82
CA ALA A 961 18.85 4.24 21.69
C ALA A 961 17.66 3.44 21.12
N TYR A 962 17.46 2.20 21.58
CA TYR A 962 16.40 1.34 21.07
C TYR A 962 15.17 1.34 21.99
N LEU A 963 14.06 1.91 21.52
CA LEU A 963 12.83 2.09 22.32
C LEU A 963 12.17 0.77 22.80
N ASN A 964 12.38 -0.35 22.11
CA ASN A 964 11.96 -1.67 22.65
C ASN A 964 12.73 -2.06 23.93
N TYR A 965 13.88 -1.44 24.20
CA TYR A 965 14.66 -1.53 25.43
C TYR A 965 14.56 -0.19 26.20
N VAL A 966 13.31 0.26 26.44
CA VAL A 966 12.98 1.54 27.04
C VAL A 966 13.64 1.77 28.42
N ASP A 967 14.26 2.94 28.58
CA ASP A 967 14.94 3.39 29.80
C ASP A 967 14.13 4.54 30.45
N PRO A 968 13.47 4.29 31.60
CA PRO A 968 12.68 5.29 32.31
C PRO A 968 13.52 6.30 33.09
N THR A 969 14.85 6.26 33.01
CA THR A 969 15.76 7.24 33.65
C THR A 969 16.19 8.37 32.72
N LEU A 970 15.97 8.25 31.40
CA LEU A 970 16.26 9.32 30.44
C LEU A 970 15.41 10.56 30.72
N SER A 971 16.07 11.73 30.72
CA SER A 971 15.40 13.03 30.79
C SER A 971 14.48 13.27 29.59
N GLU A 972 13.62 14.28 29.71
CA GLU A 972 12.64 14.62 28.68
C GLU A 972 13.29 14.89 27.31
N ASP A 973 14.35 15.70 27.27
CA ASP A 973 15.11 15.97 26.04
C ASP A 973 15.86 14.72 25.55
N GLN A 974 16.41 13.92 26.48
CA GLN A 974 17.17 12.71 26.15
C GLN A 974 16.31 11.67 25.43
N TRP A 975 15.13 11.31 25.95
CA TRP A 975 14.30 10.28 25.29
C TRP A 975 13.72 10.78 23.97
N LYS A 976 13.37 12.08 23.88
CA LYS A 976 12.90 12.70 22.63
C LYS A 976 13.97 12.63 21.54
N GLN A 977 15.22 12.95 21.88
CA GLN A 977 16.35 12.87 20.95
C GLN A 977 16.75 11.42 20.64
N GLN A 978 16.95 10.58 21.65
CA GLN A 978 17.54 9.24 21.50
C GLN A 978 16.60 8.18 20.90
N TYR A 979 15.27 8.36 20.93
CA TYR A 979 14.33 7.41 20.33
C TYR A 979 13.70 7.89 19.01
N TYR A 980 13.70 9.20 18.75
CA TYR A 980 12.99 9.80 17.62
C TYR A 980 13.78 10.91 16.92
N GLY A 981 14.60 11.68 17.64
CA GLY A 981 15.36 12.80 17.09
C GLY A 981 14.47 13.78 16.31
N ALA A 982 14.85 14.06 15.06
CA ALA A 982 14.08 14.93 14.17
C ALA A 982 12.61 14.49 13.97
N HIS A 983 12.32 13.18 14.04
CA HIS A 983 10.97 12.63 13.85
C HIS A 983 9.99 13.07 14.95
N TYR A 984 10.46 13.43 16.15
CA TYR A 984 9.59 13.85 17.26
C TYR A 984 8.67 15.01 16.83
N SER A 985 9.20 15.97 16.06
CA SER A 985 8.47 17.14 15.55
C SER A 985 7.37 16.84 14.53
N ARG A 986 7.36 15.64 13.93
CA ARG A 986 6.28 15.12 13.07
C ARG A 986 5.28 14.33 13.92
N LEU A 987 5.80 13.48 14.81
CA LEU A 987 5.01 12.66 15.73
C LEU A 987 4.08 13.52 16.60
N THR A 988 4.54 14.64 17.17
CA THR A 988 3.70 15.52 18.01
C THR A 988 2.54 16.18 17.27
N LYS A 989 2.72 16.51 15.99
CA LYS A 989 1.65 17.06 15.12
C LYS A 989 0.57 16.01 14.84
N ILE A 990 1.00 14.79 14.53
CA ILE A 990 0.10 13.65 14.30
C ILE A 990 -0.67 13.34 15.59
N LYS A 991 0.00 13.39 16.75
CA LYS A 991 -0.58 13.17 18.07
C LYS A 991 -1.69 14.19 18.36
N SER A 992 -1.44 15.49 18.14
CA SER A 992 -2.46 16.54 18.30
C SER A 992 -3.67 16.35 17.37
N ALA A 993 -3.50 15.70 16.21
CA ALA A 993 -4.59 15.44 15.27
C ALA A 993 -5.44 14.20 15.62
N VAL A 994 -4.81 13.06 15.95
CA VAL A 994 -5.51 11.77 16.13
C VAL A 994 -5.92 11.48 17.58
N ASP A 995 -5.26 12.11 18.55
CA ASP A 995 -5.59 12.03 19.98
C ASP A 995 -5.48 13.42 20.64
N PRO A 996 -6.37 14.36 20.28
CA PRO A 996 -6.37 15.72 20.81
C PRO A 996 -6.63 15.78 22.32
N ASN A 997 -7.23 14.75 22.91
CA ASN A 997 -7.50 14.64 24.35
C ASN A 997 -6.37 13.95 25.13
N ASN A 998 -5.34 13.43 24.45
CA ASN A 998 -4.24 12.68 25.02
C ASN A 998 -4.71 11.46 25.84
N VAL A 999 -5.63 10.66 25.31
CA VAL A 999 -6.14 9.41 25.90
C VAL A 999 -5.02 8.37 26.02
N PHE A 1000 -4.19 8.19 24.98
CA PHE A 1000 -3.07 7.26 24.98
C PHE A 1000 -1.81 7.94 25.51
N ARG A 1001 -1.49 7.75 26.79
CA ARG A 1001 -0.42 8.50 27.46
C ARG A 1001 0.30 7.72 28.56
N PHE A 1002 1.62 7.67 28.48
CA PHE A 1002 2.54 7.08 29.47
C PHE A 1002 3.79 8.00 29.59
N PRO A 1003 4.74 7.81 30.53
CA PRO A 1003 5.76 8.81 30.85
C PRO A 1003 6.69 9.24 29.69
N GLN A 1004 6.86 8.41 28.66
CA GLN A 1004 7.64 8.71 27.45
C GLN A 1004 6.81 8.51 26.16
N SER A 1005 5.49 8.74 26.23
CA SER A 1005 4.62 8.74 25.04
C SER A 1005 4.77 10.03 24.25
N ILE A 1006 4.56 9.98 22.93
CA ILE A 1006 4.51 11.19 22.09
C ILE A 1006 3.46 12.17 22.65
N GLU A 1007 3.88 13.42 22.84
CA GLU A 1007 3.03 14.49 23.34
C GLU A 1007 2.32 15.25 22.23
N ARG A 1008 1.35 16.08 22.61
CA ARG A 1008 0.70 17.02 21.68
C ARG A 1008 1.61 18.23 21.48
N ALA A 1009 1.72 18.69 20.23
CA ALA A 1009 2.26 20.01 19.87
C ALA A 1009 1.34 21.15 20.33
#